data_AF-A0A855KAU8-F1
#
_entry.id   AF-A0A855KAU8-F1
#
_cell.length_a   1.000
_cell.length_b   1.000
_cell.length_c   1.000
_cell.angle_alpha   90.00
_cell.angle_beta   90.00
_cell.angle_gamma   90.00
#
_symmetry.space_group_name_H-M   'P 1'
#
loop_
_entity.id
_entity.type
_entity.pdbx_description
1 polymer ?
#
loop_
_entity_poly.entity_id
_entity_poly.type
_entity_poly.pdbx_seq_one_letter_code
_entity_poly.pdbx_strand_id
1 'polypeptide(L)'
;MSQLTGLTPGYEFLNDFGISEALPYTLAPWLLNDFCENQWLVKTIQQTPYTLDWSVRLADGSLLTDTQHCQLLRSLKHLLIISTTGINGEFTTLGLRSMQVRLAHSKKIIDYILINAGSYDLIQYGLAGINGDDLKAILNKLASSPFAEETVYAWRARVSNFCIQEMNRISDLDVQEIHARYPSMLEVSDEAPEKFMLSFGTSDIPRARAALMKAGLYYGGNHQGYFLNTRALSDMLYPDTLWGGQSSKSPLQILNFYPNAPTYRKEYDPVSVTTTNLTALQKSRYFYYRYALLSTAALSTLGLPTPIELDSIADYLPELKTPSRFKSVPSTNLLRLFRSSIEFHLQYGRKLLNCFIRIASFCKTQKIGMTQLSNSAFIDIIGPELANLGIKKLGIASNRRIKSGKSRKGSRKDYYNNLRANHGLLELICVYFGSAQLVIGMIMARRVDELVSLNASTCLDASKSWLIFGLAKSTRKAFGMRQRESRPIDAIAVEMITELQRFQKLLKRLKVIDDLSDLFSSPSVLGTIFFQGCSLYNYNRHLDFACDYFESDLNEHGERYYVRQHQLRRFFAIMFFYTNSFGELDTLRWMLGHRDVEHVWHYLTESLDAKEIRGAGVRYFAELVKKDRLENYKNLQQLLAERFGTTTFKLVDEQQIEDYLSALVEEGKARIEPHFFNDENGKSLKVLFIIS
;
A
#
# COMPACT_ATOMS: atom_id res chain seq x y z
N MET A 1 -7.17 5.08 63.66
CA MET A 1 -8.14 6.18 63.46
C MET A 1 -7.60 7.05 62.34
N SER A 2 -7.94 6.73 61.08
CA SER A 2 -9.05 7.33 60.33
C SER A 2 -8.87 8.83 60.11
N GLN A 3 -8.18 9.18 59.01
CA GLN A 3 -8.28 10.44 58.25
C GLN A 3 -7.17 10.40 57.18
N LEU A 4 -7.44 9.90 55.97
CA LEU A 4 -6.62 10.21 54.77
C LEU A 4 -7.16 9.69 53.42
N THR A 5 -8.32 9.03 53.36
CA THR A 5 -8.96 8.68 52.08
C THR A 5 -10.28 9.41 51.94
N GLY A 6 -10.25 10.60 51.33
CA GLY A 6 -11.42 11.42 51.01
C GLY A 6 -12.26 10.82 49.88
N LEU A 7 -12.81 9.62 50.08
CA LEU A 7 -13.76 8.98 49.17
C LEU A 7 -15.12 8.84 49.86
N THR A 8 -16.17 9.21 49.14
CA THR A 8 -17.58 9.17 49.57
C THR A 8 -18.02 7.72 49.84
N PRO A 9 -18.89 7.45 50.84
CA PRO A 9 -19.40 6.10 51.11
C PRO A 9 -20.18 5.56 49.91
N GLY A 10 -19.95 4.30 49.52
CA GLY A 10 -20.61 3.64 48.36
C GLY A 10 -19.70 3.12 47.26
N TYR A 11 -18.38 3.31 47.36
CA TYR A 11 -17.37 2.80 46.41
C TYR A 11 -16.48 1.69 46.99
N GLU A 12 -16.87 1.09 48.12
CA GLU A 12 -16.07 0.07 48.82
C GLU A 12 -15.75 -1.16 47.94
N PHE A 13 -16.59 -1.48 46.95
CA PHE A 13 -16.37 -2.59 46.01
C PHE A 13 -15.16 -2.39 45.08
N LEU A 14 -14.64 -1.16 44.93
CA LEU A 14 -13.42 -0.92 44.17
C LEU A 14 -12.17 -1.48 44.87
N ASN A 15 -12.25 -1.76 46.17
CA ASN A 15 -11.18 -2.41 46.93
C ASN A 15 -11.07 -3.91 46.65
N ASP A 16 -12.08 -4.55 46.04
CA ASP A 16 -12.08 -5.98 45.71
C ASP A 16 -11.32 -6.28 44.41
N PHE A 17 -11.02 -5.26 43.61
CA PHE A 17 -10.12 -5.40 42.48
C PHE A 17 -8.68 -5.37 43.01
N GLY A 18 -8.14 -6.56 43.30
CA GLY A 18 -6.74 -6.71 43.68
C GLY A 18 -5.83 -5.90 42.75
N ILE A 19 -5.07 -4.98 43.35
CA ILE A 19 -4.04 -4.21 42.66
C ILE A 19 -3.00 -5.23 42.21
N SER A 20 -3.07 -5.64 40.93
CA SER A 20 -2.02 -6.44 40.31
C SER A 20 -0.72 -5.64 40.39
N GLU A 21 0.23 -6.07 41.23
CA GLU A 21 1.57 -5.49 41.48
C GLU A 21 2.52 -5.55 40.27
N ALA A 22 2.01 -5.56 39.03
CA ALA A 22 2.84 -5.27 37.87
C ALA A 22 2.85 -3.75 37.68
N LEU A 23 4.02 -3.12 37.81
CA LEU A 23 4.22 -1.73 37.37
C LEU A 23 3.58 -1.56 35.98
N PRO A 24 2.62 -0.62 35.80
CA PRO A 24 1.95 -0.43 34.52
C PRO A 24 2.96 -0.20 33.39
N TYR A 25 2.67 -0.74 32.20
CA TYR A 25 3.43 -0.48 30.96
C TYR A 25 4.88 -0.97 30.95
N THR A 26 5.18 -2.07 31.63
CA THR A 26 6.48 -2.78 31.56
C THR A 26 6.45 -3.98 30.61
N LEU A 27 5.26 -4.45 30.24
CA LEU A 27 5.07 -5.60 29.36
C LEU A 27 4.45 -5.17 28.03
N ALA A 28 4.89 -5.82 26.94
CA ALA A 28 4.27 -5.69 25.64
C ALA A 28 4.36 -7.01 24.86
N PRO A 29 3.33 -7.40 24.07
CA PRO A 29 3.35 -8.65 23.31
C PRO A 29 4.52 -8.80 22.31
N TRP A 30 5.17 -7.69 21.96
CA TRP A 30 6.26 -7.63 20.99
C TRP A 30 7.65 -7.54 21.64
N LEU A 31 7.74 -7.39 22.97
CA LEU A 31 8.97 -7.32 23.73
C LEU A 31 9.26 -8.71 24.32
N LEU A 32 10.40 -9.30 23.98
CA LEU A 32 10.70 -10.70 24.30
C LEU A 32 11.58 -10.89 25.54
N ASN A 33 12.13 -9.81 26.08
CA ASN A 33 13.02 -9.83 27.24
C ASN A 33 12.62 -8.75 28.26
N ASP A 34 13.39 -8.63 29.35
CA ASP A 34 13.00 -7.79 30.48
C ASP A 34 13.03 -6.29 30.13
N PHE A 35 12.07 -5.54 30.66
CA PHE A 35 11.96 -4.10 30.47
C PHE A 35 13.23 -3.33 30.88
N CYS A 36 13.89 -3.77 31.95
CA CYS A 36 15.05 -3.11 32.53
C CYS A 36 16.30 -3.25 31.65
N GLU A 37 16.38 -4.27 30.78
CA GLU A 37 17.53 -4.49 29.92
C GLU A 37 17.78 -3.32 28.95
N ASN A 38 19.06 -2.97 28.74
CA ASN A 38 19.45 -1.89 27.83
C ASN A 38 19.34 -2.29 26.35
N GLN A 39 19.29 -3.59 26.07
CA GLN A 39 19.06 -4.11 24.73
C GLN A 39 17.72 -4.85 24.71
N TRP A 40 16.75 -4.33 23.97
CA TRP A 40 15.42 -4.94 23.86
C TRP A 40 15.34 -5.84 22.65
N LEU A 41 14.93 -7.09 22.86
CA LEU A 41 14.67 -8.05 21.80
C LEU A 41 13.21 -7.91 21.34
N VAL A 42 13.01 -7.40 20.13
CA VAL A 42 11.69 -7.04 19.60
C VAL A 42 11.28 -7.96 18.46
N LYS A 43 10.04 -8.47 18.52
CA LYS A 43 9.44 -9.26 17.44
C LYS A 43 8.01 -8.81 17.15
N THR A 44 7.77 -8.38 15.91
CA THR A 44 6.42 -8.07 15.40
C THR A 44 6.08 -8.99 14.24
N ILE A 45 6.16 -8.52 12.99
CA ILE A 45 5.92 -9.32 11.78
C ILE A 45 7.17 -10.06 11.27
N GLN A 46 8.36 -9.70 11.76
CA GLN A 46 9.62 -10.23 11.26
C GLN A 46 9.78 -11.70 11.67
N GLN A 47 10.36 -12.52 10.79
CA GLN A 47 10.67 -13.91 11.10
C GLN A 47 11.68 -14.01 12.25
N THR A 48 12.75 -13.21 12.18
CA THR A 48 13.75 -13.07 13.23
C THR A 48 13.48 -11.82 14.06
N PRO A 49 13.59 -11.92 15.41
CA PRO A 49 13.63 -10.73 16.26
C PRO A 49 14.77 -9.79 15.87
N TYR A 50 14.64 -8.51 16.21
CA TYR A 50 15.71 -7.53 16.08
C TYR A 50 15.94 -6.84 17.43
N THR A 51 17.15 -6.31 17.63
CA THR A 51 17.53 -5.64 18.88
C THR A 51 17.29 -4.14 18.75
N LEU A 52 16.71 -3.53 19.79
CA LEU A 52 16.75 -2.08 20.02
C LEU A 52 17.77 -1.82 21.13
N ASP A 53 18.83 -1.10 20.81
CA ASP A 53 19.88 -0.75 21.78
C ASP A 53 19.61 0.65 22.32
N TRP A 54 19.39 0.76 23.63
CA TRP A 54 19.14 2.03 24.31
C TRP A 54 20.41 2.81 24.62
N SER A 55 21.60 2.28 24.30
CA SER A 55 22.91 2.92 24.48
C SER A 55 23.16 4.04 23.45
N VAL A 56 22.21 4.98 23.35
CA VAL A 56 22.25 6.10 22.40
C VAL A 56 23.14 7.21 22.95
N ARG A 57 24.01 7.78 22.12
CA ARG A 57 24.88 8.90 22.50
C ARG A 57 24.10 10.21 22.51
N LEU A 58 24.20 10.96 23.62
CA LEU A 58 23.59 12.27 23.80
C LEU A 58 24.55 13.41 23.45
N ALA A 59 24.04 14.65 23.42
CA ALA A 59 24.78 15.84 22.99
C ALA A 59 26.01 16.17 23.86
N ASP A 60 26.01 15.75 25.12
CA ASP A 60 27.13 15.87 26.07
C ASP A 60 28.17 14.75 25.93
N GLY A 61 27.97 13.81 25.00
CA GLY A 61 28.83 12.66 24.75
C GLY A 61 28.57 11.44 25.63
N SER A 62 27.71 11.55 26.64
CA SER A 62 27.28 10.44 27.51
C SER A 62 26.31 9.50 26.79
N LEU A 63 26.04 8.32 27.39
CA LEU A 63 25.06 7.37 26.88
C LEU A 63 23.74 7.52 27.63
N LEU A 64 22.62 7.39 26.93
CA LEU A 64 21.28 7.38 27.54
C LEU A 64 21.12 6.28 28.63
N THR A 65 21.95 5.24 28.59
CA THR A 65 22.01 4.17 29.59
C THR A 65 22.83 4.49 30.83
N ASP A 66 23.53 5.63 30.84
CA ASP A 66 24.30 6.07 32.01
C ASP A 66 23.35 6.43 33.16
N THR A 67 23.81 6.23 34.40
CA THR A 67 22.98 6.33 35.61
C THR A 67 22.32 7.69 35.78
N GLN A 68 22.99 8.76 35.35
CA GLN A 68 22.47 10.13 35.39
C GLN A 68 21.19 10.32 34.55
N HIS A 69 20.98 9.50 33.51
CA HIS A 69 19.84 9.61 32.58
C HIS A 69 18.72 8.62 32.87
N CYS A 70 18.75 7.93 34.02
CA CYS A 70 17.82 6.84 34.34
C CYS A 70 16.33 7.23 34.21
N GLN A 71 15.96 8.46 34.59
CA GLN A 71 14.58 8.95 34.47
C GLN A 71 14.17 9.15 33.00
N LEU A 72 15.04 9.74 32.19
CA LEU A 72 14.80 9.95 30.76
C LEU A 72 14.70 8.60 30.03
N LEU A 73 15.61 7.68 30.30
CA LEU A 73 15.58 6.32 29.73
C LEU A 73 14.27 5.61 30.05
N ARG A 74 13.86 5.61 31.33
CA ARG A 74 12.59 4.99 31.75
C ARG A 74 11.39 5.65 31.07
N SER A 75 11.39 6.98 30.96
CA SER A 75 10.32 7.74 30.30
C SER A 75 10.17 7.32 28.83
N LEU A 76 11.28 7.24 28.09
CA LEU A 76 11.26 6.84 26.68
C LEU A 76 10.88 5.36 26.48
N LYS A 77 11.35 4.46 27.37
CA LYS A 77 10.97 3.04 27.38
C LYS A 77 9.46 2.85 27.59
N HIS A 78 8.89 3.49 28.61
CA HIS A 78 7.45 3.44 28.86
C HIS A 78 6.65 4.08 27.73
N LEU A 79 7.09 5.23 27.22
CA LEU A 79 6.46 5.90 26.08
C LEU A 79 6.34 4.97 24.87
N LEU A 80 7.39 4.20 24.56
CA LEU A 80 7.40 3.26 23.44
C LEU A 80 6.35 2.15 23.62
N ILE A 81 6.20 1.64 24.83
CA ILE A 81 5.16 0.64 25.17
C ILE A 81 3.77 1.27 25.07
N ILE A 82 3.50 2.34 25.83
CA ILE A 82 2.18 2.99 25.94
C ILE A 82 1.64 3.41 24.57
N SER A 83 2.46 4.10 23.77
CA SER A 83 2.03 4.58 22.44
C SER A 83 1.75 3.44 21.45
N THR A 84 2.30 2.25 21.68
CA THR A 84 2.11 1.06 20.84
C THR A 84 0.94 0.20 21.30
N THR A 85 0.80 -0.05 22.60
CA THR A 85 -0.21 -0.95 23.20
C THR A 85 -1.49 -0.22 23.62
N GLY A 86 -1.43 1.10 23.75
CA GLY A 86 -2.52 1.95 24.21
C GLY A 86 -2.43 2.23 25.71
N ILE A 87 -2.92 3.40 26.14
CA ILE A 87 -2.94 3.81 27.56
C ILE A 87 -3.74 2.80 28.40
N ASN A 88 -4.80 2.21 27.85
CA ASN A 88 -5.59 1.19 28.56
C ASN A 88 -5.40 -0.21 27.96
N GLY A 89 -4.31 -0.43 27.20
CA GLY A 89 -4.07 -1.68 26.50
C GLY A 89 -5.02 -1.95 25.33
N GLU A 90 -5.76 -0.94 24.84
CA GLU A 90 -6.79 -1.09 23.80
C GLU A 90 -6.24 -1.54 22.43
N PHE A 91 -4.92 -1.50 22.24
CA PHE A 91 -4.23 -1.91 21.02
C PHE A 91 -3.42 -3.20 21.15
N THR A 92 -3.44 -3.86 22.32
CA THR A 92 -2.74 -5.13 22.57
C THR A 92 -3.19 -6.27 21.65
N THR A 93 -4.45 -6.25 21.21
CA THR A 93 -5.07 -7.28 20.33
C THR A 93 -5.01 -6.93 18.84
N LEU A 94 -4.30 -5.87 18.46
CA LEU A 94 -4.12 -5.52 17.05
C LEU A 94 -3.31 -6.59 16.32
N GLY A 95 -3.56 -6.72 15.02
CA GLY A 95 -2.70 -7.55 14.16
C GLY A 95 -1.27 -7.01 14.11
N LEU A 96 -0.30 -7.92 13.98
CA LEU A 96 1.14 -7.62 14.03
C LEU A 96 1.56 -6.47 13.10
N ARG A 97 0.96 -6.36 11.90
CA ARG A 97 1.25 -5.26 10.97
C ARG A 97 0.80 -3.89 11.50
N SER A 98 -0.39 -3.81 12.09
CA SER A 98 -0.90 -2.56 12.69
C SER A 98 -0.08 -2.15 13.91
N MET A 99 0.33 -3.13 14.72
CA MET A 99 1.22 -2.92 15.85
C MET A 99 2.60 -2.42 15.42
N GLN A 100 3.18 -3.03 14.37
CA GLN A 100 4.44 -2.57 13.78
C GLN A 100 4.34 -1.12 13.27
N VAL A 101 3.22 -0.73 12.67
CA VAL A 101 3.01 0.67 12.22
C VAL A 101 3.05 1.63 13.40
N ARG A 102 2.36 1.32 14.52
CA ARG A 102 2.40 2.15 15.74
C ARG A 102 3.82 2.24 16.30
N LEU A 103 4.44 1.09 16.53
CA LEU A 103 5.82 1.00 17.02
C LEU A 103 6.79 1.81 16.16
N ALA A 104 6.65 1.75 14.83
CA ALA A 104 7.49 2.51 13.91
C ALA A 104 7.30 4.03 13.99
N HIS A 105 6.09 4.52 14.30
CA HIS A 105 5.86 5.96 14.51
C HIS A 105 6.37 6.41 15.88
N SER A 106 6.17 5.60 16.93
CA SER A 106 6.69 5.87 18.27
C SER A 106 8.21 5.95 18.29
N LYS A 107 8.91 5.01 17.63
CA LYS A 107 10.38 5.07 17.47
C LYS A 107 10.84 6.35 16.76
N LYS A 108 10.10 6.82 15.76
CA LYS A 108 10.44 8.08 15.05
C LYS A 108 10.23 9.32 15.92
N ILE A 109 9.23 9.32 16.79
CA ILE A 109 9.05 10.40 17.78
C ILE A 109 10.23 10.41 18.75
N ILE A 110 10.61 9.24 19.27
CA ILE A 110 11.76 9.11 20.16
C ILE A 110 13.04 9.57 19.46
N ASP A 111 13.30 9.10 18.23
CA ASP A 111 14.46 9.55 17.44
C ASP A 111 14.43 11.06 17.21
N TYR A 112 13.26 11.66 16.90
CA TYR A 112 13.14 13.10 16.72
C TYR A 112 13.51 13.86 18.00
N ILE A 113 13.00 13.41 19.14
CA ILE A 113 13.27 13.99 20.45
C ILE A 113 14.77 13.89 20.77
N LEU A 114 15.39 12.72 20.52
CA LEU A 114 16.82 12.49 20.77
C LEU A 114 17.73 13.34 19.85
N ILE A 115 17.42 13.44 18.56
CA ILE A 115 18.17 14.29 17.61
C ILE A 115 18.17 15.77 18.05
N ASN A 116 17.07 16.21 18.68
CA ASN A 116 16.90 17.58 19.16
C ASN A 116 17.11 17.69 20.69
N ALA A 117 17.79 16.72 21.31
CA ALA A 117 17.90 16.65 22.76
C ALA A 117 18.49 17.91 23.41
N GLY A 118 19.47 18.54 22.73
CA GLY A 118 20.08 19.78 23.18
C GLY A 118 19.13 20.98 23.13
N SER A 119 18.24 21.05 22.14
CA SER A 119 17.27 22.15 22.01
C SER A 119 16.12 22.08 23.01
N TYR A 120 15.87 20.89 23.57
CA TYR A 120 14.80 20.63 24.54
C TYR A 120 15.31 20.46 25.97
N ASP A 121 16.60 20.73 26.22
CA ASP A 121 17.25 20.57 27.52
C ASP A 121 16.96 19.20 28.19
N LEU A 122 16.90 18.12 27.39
CA LEU A 122 16.44 16.81 27.86
C LEU A 122 17.35 16.22 28.95
N ILE A 123 18.64 16.58 28.94
CA ILE A 123 19.59 16.13 29.96
C ILE A 123 19.21 16.68 31.34
N GLN A 124 18.75 17.93 31.40
CA GLN A 124 18.43 18.60 32.66
C GLN A 124 17.00 18.32 33.14
N TYR A 125 16.02 18.35 32.22
CA TYR A 125 14.60 18.31 32.57
C TYR A 125 13.87 17.05 32.08
N GLY A 126 14.56 16.13 31.41
CA GLY A 126 13.93 15.00 30.76
C GLY A 126 12.85 15.45 29.77
N LEU A 127 11.73 14.74 29.71
CA LEU A 127 10.61 15.13 28.85
C LEU A 127 9.86 16.38 29.35
N ALA A 128 10.08 16.84 30.59
CA ALA A 128 9.46 18.06 31.10
C ALA A 128 10.06 19.35 30.51
N GLY A 129 11.22 19.26 29.84
CA GLY A 129 11.78 20.39 29.09
C GLY A 129 11.00 20.76 27.82
N ILE A 130 10.07 19.91 27.38
CA ILE A 130 9.25 20.13 26.18
C ILE A 130 7.93 20.83 26.60
N ASN A 131 7.65 22.01 26.03
CA ASN A 131 6.41 22.75 26.29
C ASN A 131 5.38 22.61 25.15
N GLY A 132 4.21 23.25 25.31
CA GLY A 132 3.11 23.20 24.33
C GLY A 132 3.49 23.70 22.93
N ASP A 133 4.32 24.73 22.84
CA ASP A 133 4.77 25.27 21.55
C ASP A 133 5.82 24.38 20.88
N ASP A 134 6.70 23.75 21.66
CA ASP A 134 7.59 22.70 21.16
C ASP A 134 6.82 21.51 20.59
N LEU A 135 5.78 21.06 21.30
CA LEU A 135 4.91 19.96 20.83
C LEU A 135 4.22 20.31 19.51
N LYS A 136 3.69 21.52 19.37
CA LYS A 136 3.12 22.01 18.10
C LYS A 136 4.20 22.10 17.02
N ALA A 137 5.40 22.58 17.33
CA ALA A 137 6.52 22.67 16.39
C ALA A 137 6.96 21.29 15.88
N ILE A 138 7.04 20.29 16.76
CA ILE A 138 7.30 18.88 16.40
C ILE A 138 6.22 18.40 15.42
N LEU A 139 4.94 18.59 15.76
CA LEU A 139 3.83 18.16 14.92
C LEU A 139 3.80 18.86 13.56
N ASN A 140 4.11 20.16 13.50
CA ASN A 140 4.26 20.92 12.26
C ASN A 140 5.40 20.37 11.41
N LYS A 141 6.57 20.13 12.01
CA LYS A 141 7.73 19.59 11.29
C LYS A 141 7.40 18.22 10.70
N LEU A 142 6.78 17.33 11.48
CA LEU A 142 6.37 16.01 11.00
C LEU A 142 5.26 16.06 9.95
N ALA A 143 4.39 17.07 9.99
CA ALA A 143 3.31 17.27 9.01
C ALA A 143 3.81 17.83 7.67
N SER A 144 4.92 18.57 7.67
CA SER A 144 5.45 19.29 6.50
C SER A 144 5.92 18.41 5.34
N SER A 145 6.02 17.09 5.52
CA SER A 145 6.31 16.14 4.44
C SER A 145 5.82 14.73 4.79
N PRO A 146 5.36 13.93 3.82
CA PRO A 146 4.98 12.54 4.06
C PRO A 146 6.19 11.62 4.31
N PHE A 147 7.42 12.11 4.05
CA PHE A 147 8.66 11.37 4.17
C PHE A 147 9.30 11.62 5.54
N ALA A 148 9.10 10.70 6.47
CA ALA A 148 9.72 10.75 7.81
C ALA A 148 11.26 10.81 7.75
N GLU A 149 11.83 10.28 6.67
CA GLU A 149 13.26 10.35 6.34
C GLU A 149 13.77 11.79 6.27
N GLU A 150 12.93 12.70 5.79
CA GLU A 150 13.26 14.12 5.69
C GLU A 150 12.85 14.88 6.94
N THR A 151 11.64 14.63 7.45
CA THR A 151 11.11 15.41 8.59
C THR A 151 11.81 15.07 9.91
N VAL A 152 12.22 13.81 10.11
CA VAL A 152 12.89 13.36 11.33
C VAL A 152 14.40 13.37 11.16
N TYR A 153 14.89 12.80 10.05
CA TYR A 153 16.31 12.49 9.91
C TYR A 153 17.07 13.47 8.99
N ALA A 154 16.38 14.34 8.25
CA ALA A 154 16.99 15.20 7.25
C ALA A 154 17.89 14.42 6.27
N TRP A 155 17.42 13.26 5.82
CA TRP A 155 18.21 12.25 5.09
C TRP A 155 19.00 12.81 3.92
N ARG A 156 18.36 13.58 3.03
CA ARG A 156 19.06 14.12 1.85
C ARG A 156 20.14 15.13 2.22
N ALA A 157 19.87 16.01 3.18
CA ALA A 157 20.83 17.01 3.61
C ALA A 157 22.06 16.35 4.23
N ARG A 158 21.86 15.38 5.14
CA ARG A 158 22.96 14.65 5.78
C ARG A 158 23.77 13.81 4.78
N VAL A 159 23.11 13.12 3.85
CA VAL A 159 23.82 12.37 2.78
C VAL A 159 24.57 13.31 1.85
N SER A 160 23.99 14.46 1.49
CA SER A 160 24.68 15.44 0.64
C SER A 160 25.96 15.93 1.30
N ASN A 161 25.89 16.31 2.57
CA ASN A 161 27.06 16.72 3.34
C ASN A 161 28.11 15.60 3.43
N PHE A 162 27.67 14.36 3.66
CA PHE A 162 28.56 13.21 3.67
C PHE A 162 29.24 12.97 2.32
N CYS A 163 28.49 13.01 1.22
CA CYS A 163 29.04 12.88 -0.12
C CYS A 163 30.07 13.97 -0.43
N ILE A 164 29.79 15.23 -0.05
CA ILE A 164 30.73 16.35 -0.23
C ILE A 164 32.03 16.08 0.55
N GLN A 165 31.93 15.62 1.80
CA GLN A 165 33.10 15.25 2.61
C GLN A 165 33.92 14.12 1.96
N GLU A 166 33.27 13.06 1.48
CA GLU A 166 33.96 11.94 0.83
C GLU A 166 34.55 12.32 -0.53
N MET A 167 33.89 13.18 -1.31
CA MET A 167 34.42 13.72 -2.56
C MET A 167 35.68 14.56 -2.36
N ASN A 168 35.78 15.27 -1.23
CA ASN A 168 36.96 16.04 -0.84
C ASN A 168 38.10 15.15 -0.32
N ARG A 169 37.81 13.94 0.14
CA ARG A 169 38.80 12.96 0.65
C ARG A 169 39.41 12.09 -0.45
N ILE A 170 38.67 11.81 -1.52
CA ILE A 170 39.15 10.94 -2.61
C ILE A 170 40.11 11.68 -3.56
N SER A 171 41.21 11.01 -3.93
CA SER A 171 42.19 11.56 -4.89
C SER A 171 41.72 11.40 -6.34
N ASP A 172 42.20 12.26 -7.24
CA ASP A 172 41.83 12.17 -8.67
C ASP A 172 42.30 10.87 -9.34
N LEU A 173 43.44 10.32 -8.89
CA LEU A 173 43.96 9.04 -9.35
C LEU A 173 42.99 7.89 -9.04
N ASP A 174 42.45 7.85 -7.82
CA ASP A 174 41.47 6.82 -7.43
C ASP A 174 40.18 6.95 -8.24
N VAL A 175 39.73 8.19 -8.49
CA VAL A 175 38.52 8.45 -9.28
C VAL A 175 38.69 7.90 -10.69
N GLN A 176 39.84 8.17 -11.33
CA GLN A 176 40.15 7.67 -12.68
C GLN A 176 40.18 6.14 -12.73
N GLU A 177 40.82 5.49 -11.75
CA GLU A 177 40.87 4.02 -11.68
C GLU A 177 39.48 3.39 -11.52
N ILE A 178 38.66 3.95 -10.63
CA ILE A 178 37.28 3.48 -10.39
C ILE A 178 36.41 3.69 -11.63
N HIS A 179 36.51 4.85 -12.30
CA HIS A 179 35.76 5.12 -13.53
C HIS A 179 36.17 4.20 -14.68
N ALA A 180 37.47 3.91 -14.83
CA ALA A 180 37.95 2.95 -15.82
C ALA A 180 37.39 1.54 -15.57
N ARG A 181 37.27 1.15 -14.29
CA ARG A 181 36.69 -0.14 -13.89
C ARG A 181 35.17 -0.18 -14.03
N TYR A 182 34.48 0.94 -13.82
CA TYR A 182 33.02 1.06 -13.86
C TYR A 182 32.55 2.24 -14.73
N PRO A 183 32.69 2.17 -16.07
CA PRO A 183 32.35 3.30 -16.96
C PRO A 183 30.89 3.78 -16.82
N SER A 184 29.96 2.89 -16.49
CA SER A 184 28.54 3.24 -16.25
C SER A 184 28.32 4.22 -15.08
N MET A 185 29.33 4.47 -14.23
CA MET A 185 29.24 5.51 -13.20
C MET A 185 29.17 6.92 -13.79
N LEU A 186 29.67 7.11 -15.01
CA LEU A 186 29.63 8.37 -15.74
C LEU A 186 28.24 8.67 -16.32
N GLU A 187 27.39 7.64 -16.47
CA GLU A 187 26.03 7.78 -16.99
C GLU A 187 25.13 8.44 -15.93
N VAL A 188 24.87 9.73 -16.11
CA VAL A 188 23.87 10.47 -15.34
C VAL A 188 22.66 10.63 -16.26
N SER A 189 21.55 9.97 -15.91
CA SER A 189 20.29 10.10 -16.66
C SER A 189 19.64 11.45 -16.35
N ASP A 190 19.19 12.15 -17.38
CA ASP A 190 18.41 13.39 -17.27
C ASP A 190 16.99 13.17 -16.70
N GLU A 191 16.54 11.92 -16.53
CA GLU A 191 15.19 11.56 -16.03
C GLU A 191 15.09 11.56 -14.48
N ALA A 192 16.10 12.02 -13.75
CA ALA A 192 16.01 12.13 -12.30
C ALA A 192 14.99 13.23 -11.93
N PRO A 193 13.89 12.93 -11.21
CA PRO A 193 12.89 13.95 -10.91
C PRO A 193 13.54 15.07 -10.09
N GLU A 194 13.36 16.33 -10.49
CA GLU A 194 13.81 17.53 -9.76
C GLU A 194 13.50 17.47 -8.25
N LYS A 195 12.44 16.73 -7.86
CA LYS A 195 12.01 16.48 -6.48
C LYS A 195 12.98 15.65 -5.62
N PHE A 196 14.06 15.10 -6.16
CA PHE A 196 15.03 14.25 -5.43
C PHE A 196 16.48 14.74 -5.51
N MET A 197 16.69 16.01 -5.86
CA MET A 197 18.02 16.61 -5.96
C MET A 197 18.78 16.54 -4.61
N LEU A 198 20.03 16.10 -4.68
CA LEU A 198 21.02 16.28 -3.61
C LEU A 198 21.56 17.71 -3.68
N SER A 199 22.21 18.18 -2.62
CA SER A 199 22.67 19.58 -2.52
C SER A 199 23.93 19.89 -3.34
N PHE A 200 24.29 19.03 -4.31
CA PHE A 200 25.45 19.19 -5.20
C PHE A 200 25.05 18.93 -6.65
N GLY A 201 25.85 19.45 -7.60
CA GLY A 201 25.50 19.50 -9.02
C GLY A 201 25.49 18.13 -9.70
N THR A 202 24.82 18.04 -10.86
CA THR A 202 24.80 16.81 -11.66
C THR A 202 26.18 16.40 -12.15
N SER A 203 27.06 17.37 -12.39
CA SER A 203 28.48 17.18 -12.72
C SER A 203 29.26 16.43 -11.64
N ASP A 204 28.84 16.52 -10.38
CA ASP A 204 29.56 15.94 -9.25
C ASP A 204 29.13 14.49 -8.97
N ILE A 205 28.02 14.04 -9.57
CA ILE A 205 27.47 12.69 -9.36
C ILE A 205 28.50 11.59 -9.66
N PRO A 206 29.24 11.60 -10.78
CA PRO A 206 30.22 10.56 -11.05
C PRO A 206 31.35 10.51 -10.03
N ARG A 207 31.78 11.67 -9.51
CA ARG A 207 32.79 11.75 -8.45
C ARG A 207 32.22 11.24 -7.12
N ALA A 208 30.99 11.62 -6.77
CA ALA A 208 30.30 11.14 -5.58
C ALA A 208 30.14 9.61 -5.59
N ARG A 209 29.76 9.03 -6.73
CA ARG A 209 29.67 7.56 -6.90
C ARG A 209 31.03 6.88 -6.69
N ALA A 210 32.10 7.46 -7.22
CA ALA A 210 33.46 6.93 -7.02
C ALA A 210 33.90 7.02 -5.55
N ALA A 211 33.65 8.16 -4.89
CA ALA A 211 33.95 8.36 -3.47
C ALA A 211 33.24 7.32 -2.57
N LEU A 212 31.93 7.14 -2.79
CA LEU A 212 31.13 6.16 -2.05
C LEU A 212 31.53 4.70 -2.36
N MET A 213 32.00 4.42 -3.59
CA MET A 213 32.58 3.12 -3.94
C MET A 213 33.88 2.87 -3.18
N LYS A 214 34.77 3.85 -3.12
CA LYS A 214 36.01 3.75 -2.34
C LYS A 214 35.73 3.57 -0.85
N ALA A 215 34.69 4.22 -0.33
CA ALA A 215 34.23 4.06 1.05
C ALA A 215 33.54 2.70 1.34
N GLY A 216 33.41 1.80 0.34
CA GLY A 216 32.82 0.48 0.52
C GLY A 216 31.31 0.48 0.75
N LEU A 217 30.62 1.56 0.36
CA LEU A 217 29.18 1.74 0.63
C LEU A 217 28.26 1.16 -0.47
N TYR A 218 28.81 0.51 -1.49
CA TYR A 218 28.00 -0.17 -2.51
C TYR A 218 27.89 -1.67 -2.26
N TYR A 219 26.73 -2.21 -2.62
CA TYR A 219 26.52 -3.66 -2.77
C TYR A 219 25.93 -3.96 -4.14
N GLY A 220 25.96 -5.23 -4.52
CA GLY A 220 25.44 -5.70 -5.80
C GLY A 220 26.55 -6.11 -6.75
N GLY A 221 26.32 -5.96 -8.06
CA GLY A 221 27.28 -6.41 -9.05
C GLY A 221 26.79 -6.20 -10.48
N ASN A 222 27.65 -6.57 -11.42
CA ASN A 222 27.47 -6.29 -12.85
C ASN A 222 26.11 -6.72 -13.42
N HIS A 223 25.50 -7.77 -12.90
CA HIS A 223 24.21 -8.29 -13.36
C HIS A 223 22.99 -7.54 -12.82
N GLN A 224 23.05 -7.06 -11.58
CA GLN A 224 21.90 -6.46 -10.89
C GLN A 224 21.98 -4.93 -10.84
N GLY A 225 23.17 -4.37 -11.04
CA GLY A 225 23.50 -2.99 -10.69
C GLY A 225 24.23 -2.91 -9.36
N TYR A 226 24.84 -1.76 -9.13
CA TYR A 226 25.44 -1.39 -7.86
C TYR A 226 24.53 -0.39 -7.16
N PHE A 227 24.18 -0.72 -5.91
CA PHE A 227 23.24 0.02 -5.10
C PHE A 227 23.92 0.57 -3.85
N LEU A 228 23.60 1.80 -3.48
CA LEU A 228 24.06 2.39 -2.24
C LEU A 228 23.45 1.64 -1.04
N ASN A 229 24.29 1.19 -0.11
CA ASN A 229 23.87 0.56 1.12
C ASN A 229 23.34 1.60 2.11
N THR A 230 22.05 1.93 1.97
CA THR A 230 21.41 2.95 2.83
C THR A 230 21.35 2.56 4.29
N ARG A 231 21.49 1.27 4.64
CA ARG A 231 21.57 0.83 6.03
C ARG A 231 22.93 1.17 6.65
N ALA A 232 24.02 0.78 5.99
CA ALA A 232 25.37 1.11 6.44
C ALA A 232 25.56 2.63 6.53
N LEU A 233 25.05 3.37 5.54
CA LEU A 233 25.10 4.82 5.56
C LEU A 233 24.24 5.44 6.68
N SER A 234 23.10 4.83 7.02
CA SER A 234 22.29 5.32 8.16
C SER A 234 23.00 5.12 9.48
N ASP A 235 23.63 3.98 9.69
CA ASP A 235 24.38 3.66 10.91
C ASP A 235 25.47 4.70 11.19
N MET A 236 26.18 5.13 10.14
CA MET A 236 27.19 6.19 10.23
C MET A 236 26.60 7.58 10.51
N LEU A 237 25.41 7.90 9.98
CA LEU A 237 24.85 9.25 10.00
C LEU A 237 23.93 9.54 11.20
N TYR A 238 23.52 8.51 11.93
CA TYR A 238 22.54 8.62 13.03
C TYR A 238 22.95 7.89 14.32
N PRO A 239 24.16 8.13 14.86
CA PRO A 239 24.59 7.55 16.13
C PRO A 239 23.79 8.07 17.34
N ASP A 240 23.10 9.19 17.17
CA ASP A 240 22.25 9.92 18.13
C ASP A 240 20.78 9.44 18.12
N THR A 241 20.51 8.23 17.62
CA THR A 241 19.14 7.72 17.45
C THR A 241 18.97 6.31 18.00
N LEU A 242 17.75 5.99 18.42
CA LEU A 242 17.36 4.63 18.85
C LEU A 242 17.19 3.69 17.64
N TRP A 243 16.55 4.16 16.58
CA TRP A 243 16.23 3.34 15.41
C TRP A 243 16.76 3.90 14.09
N GLY A 244 17.04 5.20 14.02
CA GLY A 244 17.50 5.91 12.83
C GLY A 244 18.65 5.21 12.13
N GLY A 245 19.72 4.91 12.86
CA GLY A 245 20.93 4.24 12.35
C GLY A 245 20.71 2.80 11.91
N GLN A 246 19.82 2.08 12.59
CA GLN A 246 19.55 0.66 12.30
C GLN A 246 18.59 0.45 11.10
N SER A 247 18.02 1.54 10.57
CA SER A 247 16.96 1.49 9.56
C SER A 247 17.43 1.89 8.17
N SER A 248 17.12 1.08 7.16
CA SER A 248 17.33 1.46 5.76
C SER A 248 16.41 2.62 5.37
N LYS A 249 16.99 3.69 4.81
CA LYS A 249 16.24 4.79 4.18
C LYS A 249 16.01 4.52 2.69
N SER A 250 15.17 5.34 2.07
CA SER A 250 14.85 5.27 0.65
C SER A 250 16.11 5.36 -0.22
N PRO A 251 16.19 4.54 -1.27
CA PRO A 251 17.33 4.53 -2.16
C PRO A 251 17.42 5.85 -2.93
N LEU A 252 18.60 6.46 -2.90
CA LEU A 252 18.94 7.63 -3.69
C LEU A 252 19.33 7.16 -5.10
N GLN A 253 18.33 7.00 -5.97
CA GLN A 253 18.52 6.35 -7.28
C GLN A 253 19.61 6.99 -8.12
N ILE A 254 19.79 8.30 -8.00
CA ILE A 254 20.82 9.06 -8.72
C ILE A 254 22.25 8.62 -8.35
N LEU A 255 22.46 8.02 -7.17
CA LEU A 255 23.73 7.45 -6.75
C LEU A 255 23.89 5.98 -7.15
N ASN A 256 22.84 5.30 -7.63
CA ASN A 256 22.96 3.92 -8.12
C ASN A 256 23.42 3.91 -9.59
N PHE A 257 24.12 2.86 -10.01
CA PHE A 257 24.54 2.71 -11.41
C PHE A 257 24.45 1.24 -11.86
N TYR A 258 24.26 1.04 -13.17
CA TYR A 258 23.83 -0.25 -13.71
C TYR A 258 24.69 -0.70 -14.90
N PRO A 259 25.74 -1.50 -14.66
CA PRO A 259 26.66 -1.87 -15.74
C PRO A 259 26.04 -2.67 -16.89
N ASN A 260 24.94 -3.41 -16.66
CA ASN A 260 24.30 -4.26 -17.68
C ASN A 260 22.75 -4.26 -17.64
N ALA A 261 22.12 -3.41 -16.82
CA ALA A 261 20.67 -3.47 -16.63
C ALA A 261 19.93 -2.65 -17.71
N PRO A 262 18.74 -3.08 -18.13
CA PRO A 262 17.88 -2.26 -18.97
C PRO A 262 17.27 -1.12 -18.16
N THR A 263 17.27 0.08 -18.73
CA THR A 263 16.87 1.35 -18.06
C THR A 263 15.36 1.50 -17.84
N TYR A 264 14.52 0.57 -18.31
CA TYR A 264 13.06 0.75 -18.30
C TYR A 264 12.28 -0.50 -17.86
N ARG A 265 11.21 -0.25 -17.10
CA ARG A 265 10.25 -1.26 -16.63
C ARG A 265 8.91 -1.16 -17.35
N LYS A 266 8.49 0.04 -17.75
CA LYS A 266 7.25 0.32 -18.47
C LYS A 266 7.58 0.87 -19.86
N GLU A 267 6.61 0.86 -20.77
CA GLU A 267 6.80 1.43 -22.10
C GLU A 267 6.67 2.95 -22.05
N TYR A 268 5.64 3.42 -21.35
CA TYR A 268 5.32 4.83 -21.18
C TYR A 268 5.33 5.19 -19.70
N ASP A 269 5.42 6.48 -19.42
CA ASP A 269 5.24 6.96 -18.06
C ASP A 269 3.79 6.78 -17.61
N PRO A 270 3.57 6.44 -16.32
CA PRO A 270 2.23 6.16 -15.84
C PRO A 270 1.46 7.44 -15.53
N VAL A 271 0.20 7.48 -15.97
CA VAL A 271 -0.75 8.47 -15.46
C VAL A 271 -0.82 8.37 -13.94
N SER A 272 -0.67 9.50 -13.24
CA SER A 272 -0.77 9.52 -11.79
C SER A 272 -2.13 9.02 -11.32
N VAL A 273 -2.13 8.01 -10.44
CA VAL A 273 -3.35 7.43 -9.86
C VAL A 273 -3.98 8.34 -8.81
N THR A 274 -3.28 9.38 -8.35
CA THR A 274 -3.75 10.36 -7.36
C THR A 274 -3.65 11.79 -7.87
N THR A 275 -4.61 12.64 -7.48
CA THR A 275 -4.72 14.04 -7.94
C THR A 275 -3.70 15.02 -7.35
N THR A 276 -3.03 14.71 -6.23
CA THR A 276 -2.23 15.72 -5.49
C THR A 276 -0.76 15.36 -5.30
N ASN A 277 0.08 16.40 -5.43
CA ASN A 277 1.50 16.41 -5.09
C ASN A 277 1.75 16.00 -3.62
N LEU A 278 2.92 15.37 -3.40
CA LEU A 278 3.37 14.72 -2.17
C LEU A 278 3.84 15.70 -1.07
N THR A 279 3.25 16.88 -0.93
CA THR A 279 3.85 17.92 -0.07
C THR A 279 3.55 17.73 1.42
N ALA A 280 2.37 17.24 1.82
CA ALA A 280 1.99 17.15 3.24
C ALA A 280 1.70 15.71 3.74
N LEU A 281 1.73 15.53 5.07
CA LEU A 281 1.44 14.26 5.75
C LEU A 281 -0.07 13.92 5.74
N GLN A 282 -0.40 12.63 5.63
CA GLN A 282 -1.77 12.15 5.75
C GLN A 282 -2.29 12.23 7.19
N LYS A 283 -3.56 12.60 7.38
CA LYS A 283 -4.24 12.68 8.69
C LYS A 283 -4.12 11.40 9.53
N SER A 284 -4.21 10.22 8.89
CA SER A 284 -4.07 8.93 9.58
C SER A 284 -2.67 8.68 10.15
N ARG A 285 -1.62 9.16 9.46
CA ARG A 285 -0.23 9.06 9.95
C ARG A 285 0.05 10.10 11.03
N TYR A 286 -0.45 11.31 10.81
CA TYR A 286 -0.41 12.39 11.79
C TYR A 286 -1.00 11.95 13.14
N PHE A 287 -2.13 11.23 13.12
CA PHE A 287 -2.75 10.69 14.33
C PHE A 287 -1.79 9.79 15.13
N TYR A 288 -0.96 8.96 14.50
CA TYR A 288 0.00 8.13 15.25
C TYR A 288 1.06 8.97 15.96
N TYR A 289 1.56 10.02 15.32
CA TYR A 289 2.53 10.94 15.94
C TYR A 289 1.90 11.71 17.10
N ARG A 290 0.71 12.29 16.89
CA ARG A 290 -0.01 13.02 17.93
C ARG A 290 -0.38 12.11 19.10
N TYR A 291 -0.88 10.90 18.82
CA TYR A 291 -1.19 9.92 19.85
C TYR A 291 0.04 9.54 20.67
N ALA A 292 1.21 9.33 20.02
CA ALA A 292 2.43 9.02 20.75
C ALA A 292 2.84 10.16 21.69
N LEU A 293 2.76 11.43 21.26
CA LEU A 293 3.05 12.57 22.14
C LEU A 293 2.03 12.71 23.28
N LEU A 294 0.73 12.61 23.00
CA LEU A 294 -0.31 12.62 24.04
C LEU A 294 -0.15 11.47 25.06
N SER A 295 0.40 10.33 24.62
CA SER A 295 0.65 9.18 25.50
C SER A 295 1.69 9.48 26.59
N THR A 296 2.47 10.56 26.47
CA THR A 296 3.38 10.99 27.54
C THR A 296 2.64 11.40 28.80
N ALA A 297 1.36 11.81 28.72
CA ALA A 297 0.54 12.13 29.89
C ALA A 297 0.50 10.97 30.90
N ALA A 298 0.49 9.73 30.43
CA ALA A 298 0.45 8.54 31.27
C ALA A 298 1.74 8.33 32.08
N LEU A 299 2.87 8.95 31.70
CA LEU A 299 4.12 8.87 32.47
C LEU A 299 4.01 9.57 33.83
N SER A 300 3.14 10.59 33.96
CA SER A 300 2.89 11.27 35.24
C SER A 300 2.34 10.30 36.29
N THR A 301 1.52 9.33 35.88
CA THR A 301 0.98 8.27 36.77
C THR A 301 2.06 7.33 37.29
N LEU A 302 3.23 7.29 36.63
CA LEU A 302 4.41 6.53 37.03
C LEU A 302 5.42 7.38 37.81
N GLY A 303 5.10 8.64 38.12
CA GLY A 303 6.01 9.59 38.76
C GLY A 303 7.19 10.00 37.85
N LEU A 304 7.03 9.92 36.53
CA LEU A 304 8.06 10.28 35.56
C LEU A 304 7.80 11.65 34.93
N PRO A 305 8.84 12.40 34.51
CA PRO A 305 8.69 13.71 33.88
C PRO A 305 7.84 13.66 32.60
N THR A 306 6.95 14.63 32.43
CA THR A 306 6.07 14.78 31.26
C THR A 306 6.16 16.17 30.66
N PRO A 307 5.98 16.31 29.32
CA PRO A 307 5.85 17.62 28.69
C PRO A 307 4.78 18.48 29.36
N ILE A 308 5.00 19.80 29.38
CA ILE A 308 4.08 20.78 29.93
C ILE A 308 3.04 21.15 28.85
N GLU A 309 1.80 21.46 29.25
CA GLU A 309 0.72 21.90 28.35
C GLU A 309 0.34 20.88 27.24
N LEU A 310 0.33 19.59 27.56
CA LEU A 310 -0.05 18.52 26.63
C LEU A 310 -1.44 18.70 25.99
N ASP A 311 -2.39 19.30 26.70
CA ASP A 311 -3.74 19.57 26.19
C ASP A 311 -3.73 20.51 24.97
N SER A 312 -2.68 21.32 24.81
CA SER A 312 -2.50 22.20 23.65
C SER A 312 -2.43 21.46 22.31
N ILE A 313 -2.13 20.15 22.31
CA ILE A 313 -2.07 19.32 21.11
C ILE A 313 -3.20 18.29 20.99
N ALA A 314 -4.19 18.27 21.89
CA ALA A 314 -5.28 17.29 21.86
C ALA A 314 -6.07 17.37 20.53
N ASP A 315 -6.49 18.58 20.19
CA ASP A 315 -7.25 18.90 18.97
C ASP A 315 -6.44 19.66 17.92
N TYR A 316 -5.15 19.88 18.16
CA TYR A 316 -4.28 20.54 17.21
C TYR A 316 -4.24 19.79 15.88
N LEU A 317 -4.32 20.54 14.78
CA LEU A 317 -4.28 20.04 13.41
C LEU A 317 -3.49 21.04 12.55
N PRO A 318 -2.26 20.71 12.15
CA PRO A 318 -1.50 21.55 11.23
C PRO A 318 -2.06 21.44 9.81
N GLU A 319 -1.43 22.14 8.85
CA GLU A 319 -1.75 21.92 7.43
C GLU A 319 -1.40 20.49 7.04
N LEU A 320 -2.44 19.70 6.76
CA LEU A 320 -2.32 18.28 6.42
C LEU A 320 -2.75 18.04 4.98
N LYS A 321 -2.29 16.93 4.42
CA LYS A 321 -2.71 16.52 3.09
C LYS A 321 -4.22 16.31 3.07
N THR A 322 -4.90 17.09 2.24
CA THR A 322 -6.30 16.87 1.89
C THR A 322 -6.45 15.50 1.22
N PRO A 323 -7.50 14.72 1.54
CA PRO A 323 -7.78 13.46 0.86
C PRO A 323 -7.82 13.69 -0.65
N SER A 324 -6.83 13.15 -1.36
CA SER A 324 -6.74 13.29 -2.82
C SER A 324 -7.75 12.37 -3.47
N ARG A 325 -8.60 12.88 -4.38
CA ARG A 325 -9.42 12.01 -5.23
C ARG A 325 -8.50 11.11 -6.04
N PHE A 326 -8.77 9.80 -6.05
CA PHE A 326 -8.08 8.90 -6.95
C PHE A 326 -8.51 9.21 -8.39
N LYS A 327 -7.58 9.24 -9.35
CA LYS A 327 -7.94 9.37 -10.77
C LYS A 327 -8.51 8.03 -11.24
N SER A 328 -9.73 8.06 -11.79
CA SER A 328 -10.32 6.91 -12.47
C SER A 328 -9.67 6.72 -13.83
N VAL A 329 -9.64 5.48 -14.31
CA VAL A 329 -9.32 5.18 -15.71
C VAL A 329 -10.60 5.37 -16.52
N PRO A 330 -10.55 5.93 -17.74
CA PRO A 330 -11.72 6.01 -18.61
C PRO A 330 -12.43 4.64 -18.74
N SER A 331 -13.75 4.63 -18.62
CA SER A 331 -14.55 3.39 -18.63
C SER A 331 -14.41 2.62 -19.93
N THR A 332 -14.35 3.33 -21.07
CA THR A 332 -14.11 2.76 -22.39
C THR A 332 -12.80 1.98 -22.46
N ASN A 333 -11.72 2.54 -21.90
CA ASN A 333 -10.42 1.88 -21.81
C ASN A 333 -10.50 0.60 -20.95
N LEU A 334 -11.14 0.68 -19.77
CA LEU A 334 -11.33 -0.49 -18.90
C LEU A 334 -12.16 -1.61 -19.56
N LEU A 335 -13.26 -1.26 -20.23
CA LEU A 335 -14.11 -2.22 -20.95
C LEU A 335 -13.36 -2.86 -22.13
N ARG A 336 -12.53 -2.09 -22.85
CA ARG A 336 -11.66 -2.62 -23.91
C ARG A 336 -10.65 -3.61 -23.35
N LEU A 337 -9.95 -3.25 -22.27
CA LEU A 337 -9.00 -4.13 -21.59
C LEU A 337 -9.68 -5.40 -21.06
N PHE A 338 -10.90 -5.29 -20.54
CA PHE A 338 -11.70 -6.43 -20.09
C PHE A 338 -12.00 -7.40 -21.23
N ARG A 339 -12.50 -6.87 -22.37
CA ARG A 339 -12.76 -7.66 -23.57
C ARG A 339 -11.48 -8.36 -24.07
N SER A 340 -10.38 -7.61 -24.26
CA SER A 340 -9.11 -8.18 -24.73
C SER A 340 -8.56 -9.23 -23.77
N SER A 341 -8.76 -9.06 -22.46
CA SER A 341 -8.36 -10.03 -21.45
C SER A 341 -9.12 -11.36 -21.56
N ILE A 342 -10.44 -11.30 -21.81
CA ILE A 342 -11.27 -12.49 -22.04
C ILE A 342 -10.88 -13.18 -23.35
N GLU A 343 -10.76 -12.42 -24.44
CA GLU A 343 -10.34 -12.95 -25.74
C GLU A 343 -8.98 -13.64 -25.64
N PHE A 344 -8.01 -13.04 -24.95
CA PHE A 344 -6.69 -13.63 -24.73
C PHE A 344 -6.74 -14.91 -23.89
N HIS A 345 -7.59 -14.98 -22.87
CA HIS A 345 -7.80 -16.19 -22.08
C HIS A 345 -8.31 -17.34 -22.95
N LEU A 346 -9.38 -17.09 -23.71
CA LEU A 346 -10.02 -18.08 -24.57
C LEU A 346 -9.09 -18.57 -25.68
N GLN A 347 -8.31 -17.67 -26.28
CA GLN A 347 -7.43 -18.00 -27.40
C GLN A 347 -6.11 -18.65 -26.96
N TYR A 348 -5.46 -18.11 -25.92
CA TYR A 348 -4.06 -18.41 -25.61
C TYR A 348 -3.81 -18.95 -24.20
N GLY A 349 -4.68 -18.67 -23.23
CA GLY A 349 -4.43 -18.91 -21.80
C GLY A 349 -3.93 -20.33 -21.50
N ARG A 350 -4.74 -21.34 -21.86
CA ARG A 350 -4.38 -22.76 -21.64
C ARG A 350 -3.13 -23.18 -22.41
N LYS A 351 -2.96 -22.70 -23.65
CA LYS A 351 -1.83 -23.07 -24.53
C LYS A 351 -0.49 -22.59 -23.95
N LEU A 352 -0.45 -21.34 -23.47
CA LEU A 352 0.73 -20.73 -22.85
C LEU A 352 1.12 -21.44 -21.54
N LEU A 353 0.14 -21.72 -20.67
CA LEU A 353 0.41 -22.42 -19.42
C LEU A 353 0.89 -23.86 -19.64
N ASN A 354 0.28 -24.58 -20.58
CA ASN A 354 0.74 -25.93 -20.95
C ASN A 354 2.14 -25.91 -21.56
N CYS A 355 2.47 -24.89 -22.34
CA CYS A 355 3.83 -24.69 -22.86
C CYS A 355 4.86 -24.57 -21.73
N PHE A 356 4.57 -23.73 -20.73
CA PHE A 356 5.44 -23.61 -19.57
C PHE A 356 5.60 -24.93 -18.82
N ILE A 357 4.51 -25.68 -18.61
CA ILE A 357 4.54 -27.00 -17.97
C ILE A 357 5.45 -27.96 -18.74
N ARG A 358 5.38 -28.00 -20.09
CA ARG A 358 6.25 -28.82 -20.93
C ARG A 358 7.73 -28.47 -20.73
N ILE A 359 8.05 -27.17 -20.75
CA ILE A 359 9.41 -26.67 -20.51
C ILE A 359 9.90 -27.04 -19.11
N ALA A 360 9.07 -26.82 -18.09
CA ALA A 360 9.41 -27.13 -16.70
C ALA A 360 9.65 -28.62 -16.51
N SER A 361 8.80 -29.47 -17.11
CA SER A 361 8.96 -30.93 -17.11
C SER A 361 10.27 -31.33 -17.77
N PHE A 362 10.57 -30.81 -18.97
CA PHE A 362 11.80 -31.11 -19.68
C PHE A 362 13.04 -30.72 -18.87
N CYS A 363 13.08 -29.49 -18.35
CA CYS A 363 14.17 -29.00 -17.51
C CYS A 363 14.37 -29.86 -16.26
N LYS A 364 13.27 -30.30 -15.62
CA LYS A 364 13.33 -31.15 -14.44
C LYS A 364 13.90 -32.54 -14.77
N THR A 365 13.43 -33.16 -15.86
CA THR A 365 13.92 -34.47 -16.32
C THR A 365 15.40 -34.42 -16.67
N GLN A 366 15.83 -33.37 -17.37
CA GLN A 366 17.22 -33.18 -17.80
C GLN A 366 18.12 -32.57 -16.71
N LYS A 367 17.57 -32.20 -15.55
CA LYS A 367 18.28 -31.53 -14.45
C LYS A 367 19.03 -30.25 -14.88
N ILE A 368 18.47 -29.51 -15.82
CA ILE A 368 19.02 -28.23 -16.31
C ILE A 368 18.16 -27.05 -15.89
N GLY A 369 18.78 -25.88 -15.74
CA GLY A 369 18.05 -24.62 -15.56
C GLY A 369 17.34 -24.19 -16.84
N MET A 370 16.15 -23.59 -16.73
CA MET A 370 15.43 -23.02 -17.89
C MET A 370 16.26 -21.98 -18.67
N THR A 371 17.11 -21.22 -17.97
CA THR A 371 18.06 -20.26 -18.58
C THR A 371 19.17 -20.91 -19.41
N GLN A 372 19.39 -22.22 -19.25
CA GLN A 372 20.42 -22.99 -19.97
C GLN A 372 19.86 -23.66 -21.24
N LEU A 373 18.55 -23.62 -21.47
CA LEU A 373 17.94 -24.13 -22.68
C LEU A 373 18.48 -23.41 -23.93
N SER A 374 18.97 -24.18 -24.90
CA SER A 374 19.30 -23.66 -26.22
C SER A 374 18.04 -23.17 -26.93
N ASN A 375 18.21 -22.28 -27.92
CA ASN A 375 17.08 -21.80 -28.72
C ASN A 375 16.44 -22.94 -29.52
N SER A 376 17.22 -23.86 -30.09
CA SER A 376 16.69 -25.02 -30.82
C SER A 376 15.82 -25.91 -29.93
N ALA A 377 16.36 -26.36 -28.79
CA ALA A 377 15.61 -27.20 -27.86
C ALA A 377 14.35 -26.50 -27.34
N PHE A 378 14.40 -25.17 -27.14
CA PHE A 378 13.21 -24.41 -26.78
C PHE A 378 12.12 -24.46 -27.86
N ILE A 379 12.49 -24.21 -29.13
CA ILE A 379 11.54 -24.26 -30.25
C ILE A 379 10.94 -25.66 -30.40
N ASP A 380 11.76 -26.71 -30.24
CA ASP A 380 11.32 -28.09 -30.32
C ASP A 380 10.27 -28.41 -29.23
N ILE A 381 10.48 -27.93 -27.99
CA ILE A 381 9.58 -28.17 -26.87
C ILE A 381 8.24 -27.44 -27.04
N ILE A 382 8.25 -26.19 -27.52
CA ILE A 382 7.00 -25.42 -27.67
C ILE A 382 6.13 -25.95 -28.81
N GLY A 383 6.76 -26.49 -29.86
CA GLY A 383 6.10 -27.02 -31.05
C GLY A 383 5.71 -25.96 -32.07
N PRO A 384 5.31 -26.39 -33.29
CA PRO A 384 5.11 -25.50 -34.43
C PRO A 384 3.96 -24.52 -34.24
N GLU A 385 2.89 -24.91 -33.54
CA GLU A 385 1.73 -24.05 -33.28
C GLU A 385 2.12 -22.75 -32.54
N LEU A 386 2.89 -22.87 -31.46
CA LEU A 386 3.32 -21.73 -30.65
C LEU A 386 4.47 -20.95 -31.30
N ALA A 387 5.32 -21.64 -32.06
CA ALA A 387 6.33 -20.97 -32.87
C ALA A 387 5.67 -20.08 -33.96
N ASN A 388 4.62 -20.58 -34.61
CA ASN A 388 3.84 -19.84 -35.61
C ASN A 388 3.05 -18.68 -35.00
N LEU A 389 2.66 -18.77 -33.72
CA LEU A 389 2.08 -17.66 -32.97
C LEU A 389 3.07 -16.49 -32.76
N GLY A 390 4.37 -16.73 -32.99
CA GLY A 390 5.44 -15.76 -32.86
C GLY A 390 6.41 -16.05 -31.72
N ILE A 391 6.18 -17.09 -30.91
CA ILE A 391 7.02 -17.38 -29.74
C ILE A 391 8.39 -17.90 -30.21
N LYS A 392 9.44 -17.09 -29.96
CA LYS A 392 10.81 -17.36 -30.41
C LYS A 392 11.77 -17.66 -29.27
N LYS A 393 11.47 -17.17 -28.06
CA LYS A 393 12.36 -17.23 -26.90
C LYS A 393 11.58 -17.52 -25.63
N LEU A 394 12.28 -18.11 -24.65
CA LEU A 394 11.73 -18.33 -23.31
C LEU A 394 11.21 -17.04 -22.68
N GLY A 395 12.00 -15.96 -22.74
CA GLY A 395 11.54 -14.62 -22.44
C GLY A 395 12.42 -13.60 -23.15
N ILE A 396 11.86 -12.45 -23.54
CA ILE A 396 12.54 -11.42 -24.31
C ILE A 396 13.79 -10.95 -23.57
N ALA A 397 13.69 -10.83 -22.24
CA ALA A 397 14.79 -10.41 -21.36
C ALA A 397 15.17 -11.44 -20.28
N SER A 398 14.93 -12.72 -20.56
CA SER A 398 15.31 -13.82 -19.65
C SER A 398 16.84 -13.87 -19.43
N ASN A 399 17.29 -14.47 -18.32
CA ASN A 399 18.70 -14.58 -17.92
C ASN A 399 19.54 -15.55 -18.80
N ARG A 400 19.21 -15.74 -20.09
CA ARG A 400 20.07 -16.51 -21.00
C ARG A 400 21.43 -15.82 -21.15
N ARG A 401 22.52 -16.59 -21.22
CA ARG A 401 23.88 -16.04 -21.40
C ARG A 401 23.93 -15.24 -22.71
N ILE A 402 24.10 -13.93 -22.60
CA ILE A 402 24.40 -13.04 -23.74
C ILE A 402 25.93 -12.88 -23.80
N LYS A 403 26.49 -12.73 -25.00
CA LYS A 403 27.89 -12.28 -25.17
C LYS A 403 28.09 -10.98 -24.37
N SER A 404 29.19 -10.88 -23.63
CA SER A 404 29.50 -9.75 -22.73
C SER A 404 29.32 -8.39 -23.43
N GLY A 405 28.64 -7.44 -22.77
CA GLY A 405 28.55 -6.04 -23.20
C GLY A 405 27.25 -5.59 -23.90
N LYS A 406 26.24 -6.46 -24.08
CA LYS A 406 24.92 -6.04 -24.62
C LYS A 406 23.82 -6.05 -23.56
N SER A 407 23.05 -4.95 -23.47
CA SER A 407 21.85 -4.86 -22.62
C SER A 407 20.83 -5.95 -22.95
N ARG A 408 20.26 -6.58 -21.92
CA ARG A 408 19.36 -7.74 -22.05
C ARG A 408 18.02 -7.43 -22.69
N LYS A 409 17.47 -6.21 -22.52
CA LYS A 409 16.20 -5.82 -23.16
C LYS A 409 16.36 -5.17 -24.52
N GLY A 410 17.58 -4.73 -24.89
CA GLY A 410 17.75 -3.86 -26.06
C GLY A 410 17.06 -2.50 -25.88
N SER A 411 16.75 -1.82 -26.98
CA SER A 411 16.05 -0.53 -26.94
C SER A 411 14.60 -0.67 -26.43
N ARG A 412 14.07 0.39 -25.80
CA ARG A 412 12.68 0.41 -25.27
C ARG A 412 11.67 0.02 -26.34
N LYS A 413 11.78 0.67 -27.50
CA LYS A 413 10.92 0.43 -28.65
C LYS A 413 10.98 -1.03 -29.12
N ASP A 414 12.17 -1.60 -29.27
CA ASP A 414 12.32 -2.98 -29.73
C ASP A 414 11.72 -3.99 -28.74
N TYR A 415 11.87 -3.76 -27.44
CA TYR A 415 11.33 -4.67 -26.42
C TYR A 415 9.80 -4.78 -26.51
N TYR A 416 9.09 -3.66 -26.58
CA TYR A 416 7.62 -3.67 -26.62
C TYR A 416 7.06 -4.08 -27.99
N ASN A 417 7.79 -3.79 -29.08
CA ASN A 417 7.47 -4.37 -30.39
C ASN A 417 7.57 -5.91 -30.35
N ASN A 418 8.63 -6.45 -29.74
CA ASN A 418 8.79 -7.89 -29.56
C ASN A 418 7.75 -8.49 -28.61
N LEU A 419 7.30 -7.74 -27.59
CA LEU A 419 6.23 -8.15 -26.69
C LEU A 419 4.93 -8.40 -27.45
N ARG A 420 4.50 -7.42 -28.28
CA ARG A 420 3.26 -7.52 -29.08
C ARG A 420 3.37 -8.51 -30.22
N ALA A 421 4.57 -8.72 -30.75
CA ALA A 421 4.85 -9.78 -31.72
C ALA A 421 4.94 -11.19 -31.08
N ASN A 422 4.56 -11.35 -29.81
CA ASN A 422 4.53 -12.61 -29.08
C ASN A 422 5.89 -13.30 -28.91
N HIS A 423 7.02 -12.58 -29.04
CA HIS A 423 8.33 -13.22 -29.13
C HIS A 423 8.80 -13.92 -27.84
N GLY A 424 8.27 -13.56 -26.67
CA GLY A 424 8.67 -14.11 -25.37
C GLY A 424 7.54 -14.81 -24.63
N LEU A 425 7.73 -16.09 -24.29
CA LEU A 425 6.74 -16.90 -23.58
C LEU A 425 6.45 -16.37 -22.16
N LEU A 426 7.48 -16.04 -21.38
CA LEU A 426 7.32 -15.62 -19.99
C LEU A 426 6.57 -14.29 -19.86
N GLU A 427 6.83 -13.35 -20.78
CA GLU A 427 6.06 -12.11 -20.86
C GLU A 427 4.58 -12.39 -21.18
N LEU A 428 4.28 -13.28 -22.13
CA LEU A 428 2.89 -13.65 -22.46
C LEU A 428 2.18 -14.36 -21.29
N ILE A 429 2.88 -15.15 -20.48
CA ILE A 429 2.33 -15.69 -19.24
C ILE A 429 2.02 -14.55 -18.27
N CYS A 430 2.90 -13.55 -18.13
CA CYS A 430 2.62 -12.39 -17.28
C CYS A 430 1.41 -11.58 -17.80
N VAL A 431 1.26 -11.44 -19.12
CA VAL A 431 0.06 -10.85 -19.74
C VAL A 431 -1.18 -11.66 -19.35
N TYR A 432 -1.14 -13.00 -19.45
CA TYR A 432 -2.26 -13.85 -19.05
C TYR A 432 -2.66 -13.66 -17.57
N PHE A 433 -1.68 -13.62 -16.67
CA PHE A 433 -1.93 -13.34 -15.25
C PHE A 433 -2.56 -11.95 -15.08
N GLY A 434 -2.08 -10.95 -15.80
CA GLY A 434 -2.67 -9.60 -15.82
C GLY A 434 -4.10 -9.59 -16.35
N SER A 435 -4.41 -10.36 -17.39
CA SER A 435 -5.76 -10.54 -17.93
C SER A 435 -6.71 -11.13 -16.89
N ALA A 436 -6.30 -12.19 -16.20
CA ALA A 436 -7.10 -12.79 -15.14
C ALA A 436 -7.33 -11.80 -13.98
N GLN A 437 -6.31 -11.03 -13.60
CA GLN A 437 -6.42 -10.00 -12.57
C GLN A 437 -7.34 -8.84 -12.97
N LEU A 438 -7.30 -8.41 -14.24
CA LEU A 438 -8.21 -7.39 -14.77
C LEU A 438 -9.66 -7.87 -14.68
N VAL A 439 -9.94 -9.07 -15.19
CA VAL A 439 -11.31 -9.63 -15.21
C VAL A 439 -11.84 -9.83 -13.79
N ILE A 440 -11.11 -10.56 -12.95
CA ILE A 440 -11.50 -10.82 -11.56
C ILE A 440 -11.59 -9.52 -10.76
N GLY A 441 -10.63 -8.61 -10.96
CA GLY A 441 -10.57 -7.33 -10.26
C GLY A 441 -11.75 -6.43 -10.59
N MET A 442 -12.21 -6.44 -11.84
CA MET A 442 -13.36 -5.68 -12.32
C MET A 442 -14.68 -6.22 -11.82
N ILE A 443 -14.90 -7.54 -11.81
CA ILE A 443 -16.23 -8.09 -11.52
C ILE A 443 -16.42 -8.50 -10.05
N MET A 444 -15.34 -8.75 -9.32
CA MET A 444 -15.43 -9.16 -7.91
C MET A 444 -15.27 -8.00 -6.93
N ALA A 445 -14.82 -6.83 -7.38
CA ALA A 445 -14.64 -5.64 -6.54
C ALA A 445 -13.81 -5.88 -5.27
N ARG A 446 -12.84 -6.80 -5.27
CA ARG A 446 -12.00 -7.10 -4.08
C ARG A 446 -10.91 -6.05 -3.88
N ARG A 447 -10.43 -5.90 -2.65
CA ARG A 447 -9.22 -5.12 -2.36
C ARG A 447 -7.99 -5.90 -2.82
N VAL A 448 -6.91 -5.18 -3.15
CA VAL A 448 -5.66 -5.81 -3.58
C VAL A 448 -5.10 -6.78 -2.54
N ASP A 449 -5.18 -6.41 -1.27
CA ASP A 449 -4.73 -7.24 -0.16
C ASP A 449 -5.55 -8.53 0.00
N GLU A 450 -6.76 -8.61 -0.55
CA GLU A 450 -7.62 -9.81 -0.54
C GLU A 450 -7.26 -10.72 -1.72
N LEU A 451 -6.91 -10.14 -2.88
CA LEU A 451 -6.53 -10.89 -4.09
C LEU A 451 -5.08 -11.39 -4.06
N VAL A 452 -4.15 -10.62 -3.49
CA VAL A 452 -2.74 -11.03 -3.36
C VAL A 452 -2.61 -12.26 -2.45
N SER A 453 -3.47 -12.39 -1.43
CA SER A 453 -3.49 -13.54 -0.51
C SER A 453 -4.61 -14.54 -0.82
N LEU A 454 -5.10 -14.57 -2.08
CA LEU A 454 -6.20 -15.43 -2.47
C LEU A 454 -5.69 -16.86 -2.63
N ASN A 455 -6.01 -17.74 -1.67
CA ASN A 455 -5.46 -19.09 -1.62
C ASN A 455 -5.97 -19.96 -2.79
N ALA A 456 -5.06 -20.46 -3.63
CA ALA A 456 -5.43 -21.22 -4.82
C ALA A 456 -6.22 -22.50 -4.52
N SER A 457 -5.99 -23.14 -3.36
CA SER A 457 -6.65 -24.40 -3.01
C SER A 457 -8.09 -24.25 -2.50
N THR A 458 -8.45 -23.06 -1.98
CA THR A 458 -9.70 -22.85 -1.23
C THR A 458 -10.49 -21.61 -1.66
N CYS A 459 -10.05 -20.89 -2.70
CA CYS A 459 -10.68 -19.66 -3.16
C CYS A 459 -12.03 -19.86 -3.88
N LEU A 460 -12.41 -21.08 -4.22
CA LEU A 460 -13.73 -21.42 -4.75
C LEU A 460 -14.40 -22.45 -3.85
N ASP A 461 -15.71 -22.32 -3.67
CA ASP A 461 -16.52 -23.33 -3.02
C ASP A 461 -16.70 -24.59 -3.89
N ALA A 462 -17.31 -25.64 -3.34
CA ALA A 462 -17.53 -26.89 -4.06
C ALA A 462 -18.41 -26.73 -5.30
N SER A 463 -19.40 -25.82 -5.27
CA SER A 463 -20.28 -25.53 -6.41
C SER A 463 -19.61 -24.64 -7.47
N LYS A 464 -18.46 -24.04 -7.15
CA LYS A 464 -17.80 -22.99 -7.96
C LYS A 464 -18.70 -21.80 -8.27
N SER A 465 -19.66 -21.50 -7.41
CA SER A 465 -20.55 -20.33 -7.53
C SER A 465 -20.14 -19.20 -6.59
N TRP A 466 -19.18 -19.46 -5.68
CA TRP A 466 -18.75 -18.53 -4.65
C TRP A 466 -17.23 -18.39 -4.59
N LEU A 467 -16.76 -17.14 -4.65
CA LEU A 467 -15.38 -16.78 -4.34
C LEU A 467 -15.21 -16.64 -2.83
N ILE A 468 -14.29 -17.40 -2.25
CA ILE A 468 -13.97 -17.39 -0.82
C ILE A 468 -12.66 -16.64 -0.57
N PHE A 469 -12.65 -15.69 0.36
CA PHE A 469 -11.47 -14.87 0.66
C PHE A 469 -11.43 -14.43 2.13
N GLY A 470 -10.25 -14.01 2.59
CA GLY A 470 -10.08 -13.37 3.89
C GLY A 470 -10.31 -11.86 3.78
N LEU A 471 -11.42 -11.37 4.35
CA LEU A 471 -11.85 -9.97 4.25
C LEU A 471 -10.82 -9.02 4.86
N ALA A 472 -10.30 -8.06 4.08
CA ALA A 472 -9.36 -7.08 4.61
C ALA A 472 -10.05 -6.09 5.54
N LYS A 473 -9.30 -5.55 6.50
CA LYS A 473 -9.78 -4.65 7.59
C LYS A 473 -10.80 -5.29 8.56
N SER A 474 -10.98 -6.61 8.54
CA SER A 474 -11.85 -7.34 9.47
C SER A 474 -11.15 -7.71 10.81
N THR A 475 -9.86 -7.41 10.95
CA THR A 475 -8.99 -7.95 12.00
C THR A 475 -9.08 -7.25 13.36
N ARG A 476 -10.03 -6.32 13.55
CA ARG A 476 -10.14 -5.54 14.79
C ARG A 476 -10.51 -6.45 15.95
N LYS A 477 -9.69 -6.46 17.02
CA LYS A 477 -9.79 -7.37 18.18
C LYS A 477 -9.66 -8.87 17.85
N ALA A 478 -9.05 -9.20 16.71
CA ALA A 478 -8.92 -10.58 16.24
C ALA A 478 -7.46 -10.99 16.01
N PHE A 479 -6.50 -10.36 16.69
CA PHE A 479 -5.06 -10.68 16.58
C PHE A 479 -4.51 -10.72 15.15
N GLY A 480 -5.11 -9.94 14.23
CA GLY A 480 -4.71 -9.93 12.82
C GLY A 480 -5.36 -11.01 11.95
N MET A 481 -6.16 -11.91 12.52
CA MET A 481 -6.92 -12.90 11.77
C MET A 481 -8.04 -12.23 10.97
N ARG A 482 -8.11 -12.55 9.67
CA ARG A 482 -9.16 -12.05 8.80
C ARG A 482 -10.38 -12.95 8.87
N GLN A 483 -11.55 -12.34 8.95
CA GLN A 483 -12.82 -13.03 8.78
C GLN A 483 -12.90 -13.64 7.38
N ARG A 484 -13.28 -14.91 7.31
CA ARG A 484 -13.49 -15.63 6.04
C ARG A 484 -14.89 -15.32 5.53
N GLU A 485 -14.97 -14.89 4.28
CA GLU A 485 -16.20 -14.45 3.62
C GLU A 485 -16.33 -15.06 2.22
N SER A 486 -17.55 -15.08 1.68
CA SER A 486 -17.83 -15.55 0.32
C SER A 486 -18.68 -14.56 -0.49
N ARG A 487 -18.44 -14.43 -1.80
CA ARG A 487 -19.28 -13.61 -2.71
C ARG A 487 -19.57 -14.36 -4.01
N PRO A 488 -20.73 -14.13 -4.64
CA PRO A 488 -21.08 -14.77 -5.91
C PRO A 488 -20.06 -14.37 -6.98
N ILE A 489 -19.69 -15.31 -7.84
CA ILE A 489 -18.67 -15.11 -8.88
C ILE A 489 -19.19 -15.56 -10.25
N ASP A 490 -18.84 -14.81 -11.29
CA ASP A 490 -19.21 -15.11 -12.67
C ASP A 490 -18.40 -16.30 -13.24
N ALA A 491 -19.03 -17.05 -14.14
CA ALA A 491 -18.45 -18.23 -14.79
C ALA A 491 -17.11 -17.94 -15.49
N ILE A 492 -16.93 -16.77 -16.12
CA ILE A 492 -15.66 -16.45 -16.80
C ILE A 492 -14.50 -16.33 -15.81
N ALA A 493 -14.76 -15.74 -14.63
CA ALA A 493 -13.74 -15.66 -13.60
C ALA A 493 -13.47 -17.02 -12.95
N VAL A 494 -14.51 -17.85 -12.78
CA VAL A 494 -14.35 -19.25 -12.33
C VAL A 494 -13.45 -20.03 -13.28
N GLU A 495 -13.63 -19.87 -14.60
CA GLU A 495 -12.80 -20.53 -15.61
C GLU A 495 -11.33 -20.11 -15.50
N MET A 496 -11.07 -18.80 -15.44
CA MET A 496 -9.71 -18.26 -15.28
C MET A 496 -9.04 -18.73 -13.99
N ILE A 497 -9.76 -18.71 -12.86
CA ILE A 497 -9.28 -19.20 -11.56
C ILE A 497 -8.97 -20.70 -11.67
N THR A 498 -9.87 -21.48 -12.25
CA THR A 498 -9.69 -22.94 -12.40
C THR A 498 -8.48 -23.25 -13.27
N GLU A 499 -8.20 -22.48 -14.32
CA GLU A 499 -6.98 -22.65 -15.13
C GLU A 499 -5.71 -22.37 -14.34
N LEU A 500 -5.68 -21.33 -13.52
CA LEU A 500 -4.54 -21.04 -12.64
C LEU A 500 -4.36 -22.12 -11.56
N GLN A 501 -5.45 -22.64 -10.99
CA GLN A 501 -5.42 -23.79 -10.07
C GLN A 501 -4.87 -25.04 -10.76
N ARG A 502 -5.33 -25.33 -11.98
CA ARG A 502 -4.86 -26.47 -12.79
C ARG A 502 -3.36 -26.34 -13.05
N PHE A 503 -2.91 -25.15 -13.41
CA PHE A 503 -1.50 -24.85 -13.64
C PHE A 503 -0.65 -25.16 -12.42
N GLN A 504 -1.00 -24.64 -11.23
CA GLN A 504 -0.28 -24.95 -9.99
C GLN A 504 -0.34 -26.44 -9.64
N LYS A 505 -1.49 -27.11 -9.79
CA LYS A 505 -1.62 -28.57 -9.55
C LYS A 505 -0.68 -29.38 -10.44
N LEU A 506 -0.52 -29.01 -11.70
CA LEU A 506 0.40 -29.70 -12.62
C LEU A 506 1.86 -29.44 -12.26
N LEU A 507 2.22 -28.21 -11.88
CA LEU A 507 3.56 -27.90 -11.39
C LEU A 507 3.90 -28.65 -10.09
N LYS A 508 2.92 -28.82 -9.18
CA LYS A 508 3.06 -29.63 -7.96
C LYS A 508 3.33 -31.09 -8.30
N ARG A 509 2.56 -31.68 -9.21
CA ARG A 509 2.77 -33.07 -9.68
C ARG A 509 4.17 -33.27 -10.26
N LEU A 510 4.70 -32.27 -10.96
CA LEU A 510 6.06 -32.27 -11.52
C LEU A 510 7.16 -31.96 -10.48
N LYS A 511 6.80 -31.72 -9.21
CA LYS A 511 7.74 -31.31 -8.15
C LYS A 511 8.56 -30.06 -8.53
N VAL A 512 7.92 -29.13 -9.24
CA VAL A 512 8.44 -27.79 -9.52
C VAL A 512 8.10 -26.84 -8.38
N ILE A 513 6.94 -27.05 -7.75
CA ILE A 513 6.50 -26.40 -6.52
C ILE A 513 6.14 -27.48 -5.49
N ASP A 514 6.26 -27.17 -4.21
CA ASP A 514 5.96 -28.12 -3.12
C ASP A 514 4.46 -28.22 -2.86
N ASP A 515 3.76 -27.08 -2.86
CA ASP A 515 2.32 -27.01 -2.72
C ASP A 515 1.72 -25.85 -3.53
N LEU A 516 0.39 -25.85 -3.65
CA LEU A 516 -0.38 -24.70 -4.12
C LEU A 516 -0.18 -23.54 -3.13
N SER A 517 -0.04 -22.34 -3.68
CA SER A 517 0.17 -21.11 -2.90
C SER A 517 -0.97 -20.12 -3.17
N ASP A 518 -0.68 -18.82 -3.17
CA ASP A 518 -1.61 -17.82 -3.66
C ASP A 518 -1.91 -18.03 -5.15
N LEU A 519 -3.15 -17.76 -5.56
CA LEU A 519 -3.65 -17.98 -6.92
C LEU A 519 -2.79 -17.28 -7.97
N PHE A 520 -2.35 -16.06 -7.69
CA PHE A 520 -1.59 -15.22 -8.60
C PHE A 520 -0.07 -15.31 -8.40
N SER A 521 0.43 -16.34 -7.71
CA SER A 521 1.84 -16.72 -7.78
C SER A 521 2.19 -17.16 -9.20
N SER A 522 3.32 -16.70 -9.74
CA SER A 522 3.63 -16.81 -11.17
C SER A 522 5.09 -17.19 -11.45
N PRO A 523 5.41 -17.65 -12.67
CA PRO A 523 6.80 -17.82 -13.10
C PRO A 523 7.57 -16.50 -13.16
N SER A 524 8.88 -16.56 -12.86
CA SER A 524 9.77 -15.41 -13.02
C SER A 524 10.04 -15.07 -14.49
N VAL A 525 9.90 -13.80 -14.88
CA VAL A 525 10.31 -13.29 -16.21
C VAL A 525 11.79 -13.48 -16.48
N LEU A 526 12.61 -13.63 -15.42
CA LEU A 526 14.04 -13.91 -15.56
C LEU A 526 14.32 -15.35 -16.05
N GLY A 527 13.31 -16.20 -16.14
CA GLY A 527 13.43 -17.59 -16.60
C GLY A 527 14.06 -18.52 -15.58
N THR A 528 13.97 -18.18 -14.30
CA THR A 528 14.33 -19.11 -13.22
C THR A 528 13.21 -20.12 -13.01
N ILE A 529 13.55 -21.36 -12.63
CA ILE A 529 12.56 -22.41 -12.33
C ILE A 529 11.68 -22.05 -11.11
N PHE A 530 12.15 -21.13 -10.26
CA PHE A 530 11.40 -20.66 -9.09
C PHE A 530 10.05 -20.04 -9.45
N PHE A 531 9.02 -20.55 -8.79
CA PHE A 531 7.68 -20.00 -8.79
C PHE A 531 7.62 -18.85 -7.76
N GLN A 532 7.38 -17.63 -8.23
CA GLN A 532 7.39 -16.45 -7.39
C GLN A 532 6.07 -16.34 -6.63
N GLY A 533 6.16 -16.20 -5.31
CA GLY A 533 5.00 -15.89 -4.48
C GLY A 533 4.32 -14.59 -4.90
N CYS A 534 3.00 -14.53 -4.71
CA CYS A 534 2.25 -13.32 -5.03
C CYS A 534 2.65 -12.18 -4.09
N SER A 535 2.94 -11.01 -4.67
CA SER A 535 3.23 -9.78 -3.94
C SER A 535 2.52 -8.62 -4.63
N LEU A 536 2.31 -7.50 -3.92
CA LEU A 536 1.74 -6.29 -4.54
C LEU A 536 2.57 -5.83 -5.74
N TYR A 537 3.90 -6.00 -5.67
CA TYR A 537 4.80 -5.67 -6.77
C TYR A 537 4.53 -6.55 -8.00
N ASN A 538 4.56 -7.89 -7.84
CA ASN A 538 4.32 -8.81 -8.95
C ASN A 538 2.89 -8.70 -9.49
N TYR A 539 1.91 -8.49 -8.61
CA TYR A 539 0.52 -8.26 -8.98
C TYR A 539 0.38 -7.04 -9.89
N ASN A 540 0.91 -5.88 -9.48
CA ASN A 540 0.89 -4.68 -10.31
C ASN A 540 1.72 -4.85 -11.59
N ARG A 541 2.80 -5.65 -11.54
CA ARG A 541 3.64 -5.89 -12.70
C ARG A 541 2.92 -6.68 -13.80
N HIS A 542 2.11 -7.67 -13.44
CA HIS A 542 1.29 -8.41 -14.41
C HIS A 542 0.23 -7.49 -15.05
N LEU A 543 -0.42 -6.63 -14.25
CA LEU A 543 -1.31 -5.59 -14.79
C LEU A 543 -0.57 -4.66 -15.77
N ASP A 544 0.66 -4.25 -15.44
CA ASP A 544 1.48 -3.42 -16.35
C ASP A 544 1.74 -4.15 -17.67
N PHE A 545 2.10 -5.44 -17.64
CA PHE A 545 2.29 -6.23 -18.87
C PHE A 545 1.02 -6.31 -19.72
N ALA A 546 -0.14 -6.53 -19.10
CA ALA A 546 -1.42 -6.53 -19.84
C ALA A 546 -1.71 -5.14 -20.45
N CYS A 547 -1.44 -4.05 -19.72
CA CYS A 547 -1.61 -2.68 -20.22
C CYS A 547 -0.66 -2.35 -21.38
N ASP A 548 0.59 -2.82 -21.33
CA ASP A 548 1.60 -2.64 -22.39
C ASP A 548 1.28 -3.48 -23.63
N TYR A 549 0.80 -4.71 -23.43
CA TYR A 549 0.47 -5.66 -24.50
C TYR A 549 -0.81 -5.28 -25.24
N PHE A 550 -1.90 -4.99 -24.52
CA PHE A 550 -3.18 -4.54 -25.12
C PHE A 550 -3.21 -3.05 -25.42
N GLU A 551 -2.11 -2.35 -25.18
CA GLU A 551 -1.95 -0.93 -25.45
C GLU A 551 -3.06 -0.06 -24.84
N SER A 552 -3.24 -0.13 -23.51
CA SER A 552 -4.15 0.78 -22.76
C SER A 552 -3.98 2.25 -23.17
N ASP A 553 -5.04 3.04 -23.20
CA ASP A 553 -4.99 4.37 -23.82
C ASP A 553 -3.93 5.30 -23.19
N LEU A 554 -3.48 6.29 -23.98
CA LEU A 554 -2.66 7.39 -23.50
C LEU A 554 -3.53 8.60 -23.13
N ASN A 555 -3.07 9.43 -22.20
CA ASN A 555 -3.66 10.75 -21.98
C ASN A 555 -3.07 11.80 -22.94
N GLU A 556 -3.56 13.03 -22.83
CA GLU A 556 -3.11 14.18 -23.64
C GLU A 556 -1.61 14.52 -23.47
N HIS A 557 -0.98 14.06 -22.38
CA HIS A 557 0.44 14.25 -22.11
C HIS A 557 1.31 13.08 -22.58
N GLY A 558 0.74 12.08 -23.26
CA GLY A 558 1.46 10.88 -23.71
C GLY A 558 1.76 9.86 -22.60
N GLU A 559 1.15 10.00 -21.42
CA GLU A 559 1.26 9.05 -20.31
C GLU A 559 0.22 7.92 -20.48
N ARG A 560 0.57 6.68 -20.10
CA ARG A 560 -0.29 5.50 -20.25
C ARG A 560 -1.10 5.20 -18.98
N TYR A 561 -2.36 4.80 -19.16
CA TYR A 561 -3.22 4.35 -18.08
C TYR A 561 -2.88 2.94 -17.57
N TYR A 562 -1.86 2.85 -16.72
CA TYR A 562 -1.53 1.60 -16.02
C TYR A 562 -2.53 1.32 -14.89
N VAL A 563 -3.48 0.42 -15.17
CA VAL A 563 -4.60 0.09 -14.29
C VAL A 563 -4.14 -0.49 -12.95
N ARG A 564 -4.81 -0.10 -11.86
CA ARG A 564 -4.59 -0.64 -10.51
C ARG A 564 -5.86 -1.24 -9.93
N GLN A 565 -5.71 -2.22 -9.04
CA GLN A 565 -6.84 -2.93 -8.42
C GLN A 565 -7.85 -2.00 -7.74
N HIS A 566 -7.39 -0.91 -7.13
CA HIS A 566 -8.30 0.07 -6.53
C HIS A 566 -9.21 0.74 -7.57
N GLN A 567 -8.69 1.05 -8.76
CA GLN A 567 -9.48 1.63 -9.85
C GLN A 567 -10.51 0.61 -10.39
N LEU A 568 -10.16 -0.68 -10.47
CA LEU A 568 -11.09 -1.75 -10.86
C LEU A 568 -12.24 -1.90 -9.86
N ARG A 569 -11.91 -1.89 -8.56
CA ARG A 569 -12.92 -1.91 -7.50
C ARG A 569 -13.85 -0.70 -7.54
N ARG A 570 -13.32 0.49 -7.83
CA ARG A 570 -14.12 1.71 -8.01
C ARG A 570 -15.04 1.59 -9.21
N PHE A 571 -14.51 1.14 -10.34
CA PHE A 571 -15.28 0.91 -11.55
C PHE A 571 -16.48 -0.01 -11.29
N PHE A 572 -16.29 -1.13 -10.57
CA PHE A 572 -17.40 -1.99 -10.18
C PHE A 572 -18.47 -1.23 -9.37
N ALA A 573 -18.07 -0.48 -8.34
CA ALA A 573 -19.02 0.23 -7.49
C ALA A 573 -19.81 1.29 -8.28
N ILE A 574 -19.15 1.99 -9.19
CA ILE A 574 -19.76 2.97 -10.10
C ILE A 574 -20.75 2.28 -11.04
N MET A 575 -20.34 1.19 -11.70
CA MET A 575 -21.21 0.44 -12.61
C MET A 575 -22.43 -0.16 -11.90
N PHE A 576 -22.22 -0.73 -10.71
CA PHE A 576 -23.32 -1.26 -9.89
C PHE A 576 -24.30 -0.15 -9.52
N PHE A 577 -23.79 1.01 -9.10
CA PHE A 577 -24.63 2.16 -8.76
C PHE A 577 -25.38 2.71 -9.98
N TYR A 578 -24.77 2.72 -11.17
CA TYR A 578 -25.45 3.16 -12.38
C TYR A 578 -26.63 2.26 -12.76
N THR A 579 -26.51 0.96 -12.53
CA THR A 579 -27.55 -0.03 -12.83
C THR A 579 -28.66 -0.06 -11.77
N ASN A 580 -28.32 0.01 -10.48
CA ASN A 580 -29.28 -0.25 -9.38
C ASN A 580 -29.61 0.98 -8.52
N SER A 581 -28.97 2.14 -8.77
CA SER A 581 -29.15 3.39 -8.03
C SER A 581 -29.10 3.20 -6.50
N PHE A 582 -29.95 3.91 -5.74
CA PHE A 582 -29.95 3.87 -4.27
C PHE A 582 -30.59 2.61 -3.67
N GLY A 583 -31.40 1.87 -4.44
CA GLY A 583 -32.22 0.75 -3.92
C GLY A 583 -31.41 -0.44 -3.43
N GLU A 584 -30.19 -0.63 -3.94
CA GLU A 584 -29.35 -1.79 -3.63
C GLU A 584 -27.99 -1.41 -3.02
N LEU A 585 -27.88 -0.24 -2.38
CA LEU A 585 -26.64 0.19 -1.73
C LEU A 585 -26.17 -0.79 -0.64
N ASP A 586 -27.09 -1.48 0.01
CA ASP A 586 -26.76 -2.47 1.03
C ASP A 586 -26.22 -3.77 0.41
N THR A 587 -26.71 -4.15 -0.77
CA THR A 587 -26.10 -5.20 -1.60
C THR A 587 -24.69 -4.80 -2.03
N LEU A 588 -24.48 -3.55 -2.44
CA LEU A 588 -23.15 -3.03 -2.78
C LEU A 588 -22.22 -3.02 -1.55
N ARG A 589 -22.71 -2.61 -0.38
CA ARG A 589 -21.99 -2.66 0.90
C ARG A 589 -21.55 -4.09 1.22
N TRP A 590 -22.48 -5.04 1.14
CA TRP A 590 -22.21 -6.45 1.34
C TRP A 590 -21.19 -6.95 0.32
N MET A 591 -21.40 -6.72 -0.97
CA MET A 591 -20.46 -7.08 -2.03
C MET A 591 -19.08 -6.55 -1.69
N LEU A 592 -18.89 -5.24 -1.51
CA LEU A 592 -17.62 -4.61 -1.17
C LEU A 592 -16.99 -5.09 0.15
N GLY A 593 -17.74 -5.74 1.04
CA GLY A 593 -17.27 -6.13 2.37
C GLY A 593 -17.01 -4.91 3.25
N HIS A 594 -17.89 -3.91 3.16
CA HIS A 594 -17.88 -2.73 4.02
C HIS A 594 -18.74 -3.01 5.26
N ARG A 595 -18.25 -2.64 6.44
CA ARG A 595 -19.03 -2.74 7.69
C ARG A 595 -20.07 -1.62 7.82
N ASP A 596 -19.82 -0.49 7.17
CA ASP A 596 -20.62 0.73 7.28
C ASP A 596 -21.04 1.19 5.88
N VAL A 597 -22.32 1.48 5.71
CA VAL A 597 -22.90 2.01 4.47
C VAL A 597 -22.37 3.42 4.16
N GLU A 598 -22.01 4.20 5.17
CA GLU A 598 -21.42 5.53 5.00
C GLU A 598 -20.07 5.44 4.26
N HIS A 599 -19.28 4.39 4.52
CA HIS A 599 -18.05 4.15 3.77
C HIS A 599 -18.30 3.83 2.28
N VAL A 600 -19.46 3.25 1.94
CA VAL A 600 -19.85 3.05 0.53
C VAL A 600 -20.25 4.39 -0.08
N TRP A 601 -21.00 5.22 0.67
CA TRP A 601 -21.41 6.53 0.20
C TRP A 601 -20.23 7.46 -0.07
N HIS A 602 -19.32 7.61 0.90
CA HIS A 602 -18.08 8.39 0.73
C HIS A 602 -17.28 7.93 -0.50
N TYR A 603 -17.24 6.61 -0.73
CA TYR A 603 -16.55 6.01 -1.86
C TYR A 603 -17.19 6.34 -3.21
N LEU A 604 -18.53 6.40 -3.27
CA LEU A 604 -19.29 6.82 -4.45
C LEU A 604 -19.13 8.33 -4.70
N THR A 605 -19.29 9.17 -3.67
CA THR A 605 -19.18 10.63 -3.80
C THR A 605 -17.76 11.12 -4.12
N GLU A 606 -16.74 10.33 -3.82
CA GLU A 606 -15.37 10.60 -4.29
C GLU A 606 -15.19 10.35 -5.79
N SER A 607 -16.10 9.61 -6.41
CA SER A 607 -15.96 9.05 -7.76
C SER A 607 -17.00 9.56 -8.76
N LEU A 608 -18.16 9.99 -8.27
CA LEU A 608 -19.29 10.47 -9.06
C LEU A 608 -19.46 11.98 -8.89
N ASP A 609 -19.86 12.65 -9.96
CA ASP A 609 -20.21 14.06 -9.93
C ASP A 609 -21.58 14.27 -9.28
N ALA A 610 -21.79 15.48 -8.74
CA ALA A 610 -23.04 15.81 -8.08
C ALA A 610 -24.26 15.67 -9.01
N LYS A 611 -24.08 15.88 -10.32
CA LYS A 611 -25.14 15.67 -11.33
C LYS A 611 -25.51 14.20 -11.48
N GLU A 612 -24.52 13.31 -11.50
CA GLU A 612 -24.72 11.85 -11.64
C GLU A 612 -25.45 11.31 -10.41
N ILE A 613 -25.08 11.79 -9.21
CA ILE A 613 -25.76 11.44 -7.95
C ILE A 613 -27.22 11.91 -7.95
N ARG A 614 -27.48 13.16 -8.39
CA ARG A 614 -28.84 13.69 -8.49
C ARG A 614 -29.71 12.89 -9.46
N GLY A 615 -29.19 12.59 -10.65
CA GLY A 615 -29.89 11.77 -11.63
C GLY A 615 -30.20 10.35 -11.11
N ALA A 616 -29.27 9.71 -10.41
CA ALA A 616 -29.54 8.43 -9.74
C ALA A 616 -30.61 8.54 -8.66
N GLY A 617 -30.68 9.68 -7.96
CA GLY A 617 -31.68 9.94 -6.94
C GLY A 617 -33.08 10.07 -7.53
N VAL A 618 -33.19 10.82 -8.63
CA VAL A 618 -34.44 10.97 -9.39
C VAL A 618 -34.98 9.62 -9.82
N ARG A 619 -34.15 8.79 -10.48
CA ARG A 619 -34.55 7.44 -10.95
C ARG A 619 -35.00 6.56 -9.79
N TYR A 620 -34.28 6.59 -8.66
CA TYR A 620 -34.69 5.86 -7.46
C TYR A 620 -36.08 6.25 -6.97
N PHE A 621 -36.41 7.55 -6.93
CA PHE A 621 -37.73 7.99 -6.52
C PHE A 621 -38.80 7.66 -7.56
N ALA A 622 -38.53 7.78 -8.85
CA ALA A 622 -39.46 7.34 -9.90
C ALA A 622 -39.78 5.84 -9.78
N GLU A 623 -38.79 5.00 -9.53
CA GLU A 623 -38.98 3.57 -9.31
C GLU A 623 -39.83 3.29 -8.05
N LEU A 624 -39.60 4.00 -6.94
CA LEU A 624 -40.42 3.90 -5.73
C LEU A 624 -41.89 4.29 -6.01
N VAL A 625 -42.10 5.33 -6.82
CA VAL A 625 -43.42 5.78 -7.24
C VAL A 625 -44.13 4.69 -8.04
N LYS A 626 -43.44 4.07 -9.01
CA LYS A 626 -44.00 2.99 -9.85
C LYS A 626 -44.28 1.71 -9.07
N LYS A 627 -43.46 1.40 -8.06
CA LYS A 627 -43.63 0.25 -7.16
C LYS A 627 -44.63 0.49 -6.03
N ASP A 628 -45.25 1.67 -5.95
CA ASP A 628 -46.21 2.06 -4.90
C ASP A 628 -45.62 2.01 -3.48
N ARG A 629 -44.33 2.38 -3.35
CA ARG A 629 -43.55 2.32 -2.11
C ARG A 629 -43.31 3.72 -1.51
N LEU A 630 -44.31 4.59 -1.59
CA LEU A 630 -44.24 5.99 -1.11
C LEU A 630 -44.81 6.19 0.30
N GLU A 631 -45.10 5.12 1.05
CA GLU A 631 -45.73 5.13 2.38
C GLU A 631 -45.07 6.14 3.36
N ASN A 632 -43.75 6.29 3.25
CA ASN A 632 -42.93 7.17 4.08
C ASN A 632 -42.63 8.55 3.48
N TYR A 633 -43.24 8.90 2.33
CA TYR A 633 -42.96 10.10 1.54
C TYR A 633 -44.25 10.88 1.21
N LYS A 634 -45.06 11.20 2.23
CA LYS A 634 -46.36 11.89 2.07
C LYS A 634 -46.27 13.18 1.25
N ASN A 635 -45.26 14.01 1.49
CA ASN A 635 -45.09 15.28 0.78
C ASN A 635 -44.84 15.05 -0.72
N LEU A 636 -44.02 14.06 -1.06
CA LEU A 636 -43.76 13.68 -2.46
C LEU A 636 -45.01 13.09 -3.11
N GLN A 637 -45.77 12.28 -2.38
CA GLN A 637 -47.03 11.70 -2.87
C GLN A 637 -48.06 12.78 -3.18
N GLN A 638 -48.20 13.77 -2.30
CA GLN A 638 -49.08 14.92 -2.53
C GLN A 638 -48.63 15.73 -3.76
N LEU A 639 -47.34 16.04 -3.86
CA LEU A 639 -46.76 16.78 -4.98
C LEU A 639 -47.03 16.09 -6.34
N LEU A 640 -46.86 14.77 -6.39
CA LEU A 640 -47.13 13.98 -7.59
C LEU A 640 -48.62 13.88 -7.89
N ALA A 641 -49.48 13.75 -6.86
CA ALA A 641 -50.92 13.73 -7.04
C ALA A 641 -51.46 15.06 -7.59
N GLU A 642 -50.93 16.19 -7.12
CA GLU A 642 -51.23 17.53 -7.64
C GLU A 642 -50.78 17.68 -9.10
N ARG A 643 -49.61 17.12 -9.46
CA ARG A 643 -49.07 17.21 -10.82
C ARG A 643 -49.81 16.33 -11.83
N PHE A 644 -50.08 15.07 -11.48
CA PHE A 644 -50.60 14.06 -12.40
C PHE A 644 -52.10 13.78 -12.23
N GLY A 645 -52.76 14.39 -11.26
CA GLY A 645 -54.20 14.24 -11.02
C GLY A 645 -54.62 12.84 -10.57
N THR A 646 -53.68 12.03 -10.06
CA THR A 646 -53.93 10.64 -9.65
C THR A 646 -53.14 10.31 -8.39
N THR A 647 -53.69 9.45 -7.52
CA THR A 647 -52.99 8.86 -6.38
C THR A 647 -52.35 7.51 -6.72
N THR A 648 -52.61 6.98 -7.92
CA THR A 648 -52.04 5.72 -8.42
C THR A 648 -51.19 6.00 -9.65
N PHE A 649 -49.88 5.90 -9.48
CA PHE A 649 -48.90 6.30 -10.50
C PHE A 649 -48.46 5.15 -11.43
N LYS A 650 -49.01 3.94 -11.25
CA LYS A 650 -48.65 2.77 -12.08
C LYS A 650 -48.88 3.00 -13.57
N LEU A 651 -49.93 3.76 -13.92
CA LEU A 651 -50.32 4.08 -15.30
C LEU A 651 -49.64 5.33 -15.85
N VAL A 652 -48.99 6.13 -14.99
CA VAL A 652 -48.22 7.30 -15.44
C VAL A 652 -46.91 6.79 -16.03
N ASP A 653 -46.51 7.39 -17.15
CA ASP A 653 -45.24 7.08 -17.79
C ASP A 653 -44.07 7.40 -16.85
N GLU A 654 -43.14 6.47 -16.71
CA GLU A 654 -42.02 6.60 -15.77
C GLU A 654 -41.11 7.76 -16.16
N GLN A 655 -40.90 7.98 -17.46
CA GLN A 655 -40.11 9.10 -17.96
C GLN A 655 -40.73 10.46 -17.57
N GLN A 656 -42.05 10.59 -17.60
CA GLN A 656 -42.71 11.84 -17.17
C GLN A 656 -42.53 12.13 -15.69
N ILE A 657 -42.50 11.09 -14.85
CA ILE A 657 -42.21 11.21 -13.41
C ILE A 657 -40.75 11.63 -13.23
N GLU A 658 -39.81 10.97 -13.91
CA GLU A 658 -38.39 11.29 -13.85
C GLU A 658 -38.10 12.72 -14.30
N ASP A 659 -38.68 13.17 -15.41
CA ASP A 659 -38.50 14.52 -15.96
C ASP A 659 -39.01 15.58 -14.97
N TYR A 660 -40.17 15.33 -14.37
CA TYR A 660 -40.74 16.24 -13.37
C TYR A 660 -39.87 16.35 -12.10
N LEU A 661 -39.43 15.20 -11.57
CA LEU A 661 -38.55 15.17 -10.40
C LEU A 661 -37.18 15.80 -10.70
N SER A 662 -36.65 15.58 -11.91
CA SER A 662 -35.42 16.23 -12.39
C SER A 662 -35.54 17.74 -12.40
N ALA A 663 -36.63 18.27 -12.97
CA ALA A 663 -36.88 19.71 -13.03
C ALA A 663 -36.94 20.33 -11.63
N LEU A 664 -37.63 19.70 -10.66
CA LEU A 664 -37.68 20.18 -9.28
C LEU A 664 -36.30 20.26 -8.62
N VAL A 665 -35.45 19.26 -8.88
CA VAL A 665 -34.09 19.20 -8.33
C VAL A 665 -33.16 20.20 -9.01
N GLU A 666 -33.27 20.39 -10.33
CA GLU A 666 -32.48 21.36 -11.09
C GLU A 666 -32.87 22.82 -10.76
N GLU A 667 -34.15 23.08 -10.52
CA GLU A 667 -34.68 24.39 -10.11
C GLU A 667 -34.42 24.70 -8.62
N GLY A 668 -33.84 23.77 -7.85
CA GLY A 668 -33.58 23.93 -6.41
C GLY A 668 -34.82 23.86 -5.51
N LYS A 669 -35.98 23.50 -6.06
CA LYS A 669 -37.25 23.30 -5.34
C LYS A 669 -37.28 22.00 -4.54
N ALA A 670 -36.37 21.08 -4.85
CA ALA A 670 -36.14 19.88 -4.06
C ALA A 670 -34.67 19.49 -4.06
N ARG A 671 -34.28 18.70 -3.06
CA ARG A 671 -32.96 18.06 -2.98
C ARG A 671 -33.09 16.62 -2.51
N ILE A 672 -32.19 15.78 -2.99
CA ILE A 672 -32.12 14.35 -2.65
C ILE A 672 -30.85 14.11 -1.87
N GLU A 673 -30.99 13.68 -0.62
CA GLU A 673 -29.86 13.52 0.29
C GLU A 673 -29.93 12.19 1.07
N PRO A 674 -28.80 11.50 1.25
CA PRO A 674 -28.73 10.36 2.13
C PRO A 674 -28.69 10.80 3.60
N HIS A 675 -29.53 10.18 4.42
CA HIS A 675 -29.55 10.33 5.87
C HIS A 675 -29.11 9.03 6.54
N PHE A 676 -28.02 9.11 7.33
CA PHE A 676 -27.47 7.99 8.06
C PHE A 676 -27.98 8.00 9.51
N PHE A 677 -28.42 6.84 9.98
CA PHE A 677 -28.91 6.66 11.36
C PHE A 677 -28.47 5.29 11.89
N ASN A 678 -28.58 5.07 13.19
CA ASN A 678 -28.32 3.77 13.79
C ASN A 678 -29.65 3.08 14.08
N ASP A 679 -29.76 1.81 13.70
CA ASP A 679 -30.82 0.89 14.09
C ASP A 679 -30.25 -0.32 14.84
N GLU A 680 -31.12 -1.27 15.15
CA GLU A 680 -30.81 -2.52 15.87
C GLU A 680 -29.77 -3.41 15.15
N ASN A 681 -29.58 -3.23 13.84
CA ASN A 681 -28.61 -3.95 13.02
C ASN A 681 -27.32 -3.15 12.74
N GLY A 682 -27.22 -1.93 13.25
CA GLY A 682 -26.06 -1.06 13.09
C GLY A 682 -26.38 0.24 12.34
N LYS A 683 -25.44 0.73 11.54
CA LYS A 683 -25.62 2.00 10.81
C LYS A 683 -26.33 1.77 9.48
N SER A 684 -27.48 2.40 9.32
CA SER A 684 -28.39 2.28 8.18
C SER A 684 -28.52 3.61 7.42
N LEU A 685 -29.06 3.51 6.21
CA LEU A 685 -29.23 4.65 5.28
C LEU A 685 -30.69 4.77 4.85
N LYS A 686 -31.23 5.98 4.88
CA LYS A 686 -32.48 6.35 4.22
C LYS A 686 -32.24 7.50 3.26
N VAL A 687 -32.76 7.41 2.05
CA VAL A 687 -32.69 8.51 1.07
C VAL A 687 -33.87 9.44 1.31
N LEU A 688 -33.61 10.73 1.49
CA LEU A 688 -34.63 11.74 1.71
C LEU A 688 -34.90 12.51 0.42
N PHE A 689 -36.18 12.74 0.13
CA PHE A 689 -36.62 13.75 -0.82
C PHE A 689 -37.08 14.97 -0.02
N ILE A 690 -36.27 16.03 -0.04
CA ILE A 690 -36.51 17.23 0.75
C ILE A 690 -37.04 18.30 -0.21
N ILE A 691 -38.28 18.73 0.01
CA ILE A 691 -38.88 19.85 -0.72
C ILE A 691 -38.45 21.15 -0.02
N SER A 692 -37.98 22.12 -0.80
CA SER A 692 -37.46 23.41 -0.33
C SER A 692 -38.57 24.39 0.03
#